data_AF-A0A564ZKK3-F1
#
_entry.id   AF-A0A564ZKK3-F1
#
_cell.length_a   1.000
_cell.length_b   1.000
_cell.length_c   1.000
_cell.angle_alpha   90.00
_cell.angle_beta   90.00
_cell.angle_gamma   90.00
#
_symmetry.space_group_name_H-M   'P 1'
#
loop_
_entity.id
_entity.type
_entity.pdbx_description
1 polymer ?
#
loop_
_entity_poly.entity_id
_entity_poly.type
_entity_poly.pdbx_seq_one_letter_code
_entity_poly.pdbx_strand_id
1 'polypeptide(L)'
;MPEHRPDPETLLARVKAEEAREKRGRLKIFLGAAAGVGKTYAMLEAAHEARTEGVDVVVGWVETHGRPETEALIEGLKVLSPRRFEYRGTKLAEFDLDAALTRRPTVILVDELAHTNASGARHIRRWQDVMELLEAGIHVYTTLNIQHLESLNDVVTRITGVPVRETVPDSVLEAADEIELIDLPPDDLLQRLKEGKVYVPELAKEAIDHFFRKGNLIALRELALRRTADRVDAEMRAYMRDQAIPTTWPVAERLMVLVSPSPHAAQTVRAAKRMATALRAEWIAVYVETPAHARLSETDRRRVGETLRLAETLGAEAVTVSGSRANESEEVLRYAKQRNVTKIILGRPTRSLWRRITAGSIVDALIRGSGDIDIYVISREAIPDKPAARRRPAREPDWPAYGRATAVVVLCTALARLMYPYFELSNLIMVYLLGVTAVAARSGPGASAFASVLSVAAFDFFFVPPHLTFAVADAQYLITFAVMLVVALVISGLTVRIRAHAELARQRERRTAALYALSRELAGTRGVDNLLRAAGRHIAETFGGQVAVLLPDPASHLSLQTALSGQFEITSSELGVAQWVYEHGQMAGLGTSTLPGAKALYLPLMTSQGALGVLGLRPADLDSLQAPEQLHQLETFANQTALALERTRLAEAAQEAQIRAEAERLRSSLLSSVSHDLRTPLAAITGAASSLLEGDKILDDQTRKELLESLSEEAERLNRLVNNLLEMTRVESGTLRVRKEWYPLEEVVGAALGRLAKPLRDRPVSTRLPAGLPLVPIDDVLLEQVLINLLDNAIKHTPDDSPLEIAAWTEQGGVTVEIADRGPGLTPGDEERVFDKFYRSPGLRSRGAGLGLAICRGIMEAHGGRIWAENRQGGGVAFRFTIPLSGTPPEMEEVDV
;
A
#
# COMPACT_ATOMS: atom_id res chain seq x y z
N MET A 1 -0.67 -34.52 31.41
CA MET A 1 -0.47 -33.39 30.49
C MET A 1 0.21 -33.96 29.25
N PRO A 2 -0.32 -33.77 28.03
CA PRO A 2 0.44 -34.13 26.84
C PRO A 2 1.45 -33.01 26.56
N GLU A 3 2.73 -33.35 26.53
CA GLU A 3 3.81 -32.48 26.09
C GLU A 3 3.50 -31.98 24.67
N HIS A 4 3.40 -30.66 24.51
CA HIS A 4 3.22 -30.02 23.22
C HIS A 4 4.54 -30.13 22.46
N ARG A 5 4.73 -31.20 21.69
CA ARG A 5 5.88 -31.35 20.79
C ARG A 5 5.83 -30.22 19.75
N PRO A 6 6.88 -29.41 19.61
CA PRO A 6 6.94 -28.40 18.56
C PRO A 6 6.90 -29.07 17.18
N ASP A 7 6.32 -28.37 16.22
CA ASP A 7 6.12 -28.83 14.85
C ASP A 7 7.47 -29.16 14.16
N PRO A 8 7.64 -30.36 13.58
CA PRO A 8 8.88 -30.79 12.92
C PRO A 8 9.36 -29.85 11.81
N GLU A 9 8.44 -29.22 11.06
CA GLU A 9 8.82 -28.27 10.01
C GLU A 9 9.45 -27.00 10.60
N THR A 10 8.92 -26.55 11.74
CA THR A 10 9.45 -25.42 12.49
C THR A 10 10.85 -25.72 13.04
N LEU A 11 11.11 -26.95 13.51
CA LEU A 11 12.44 -27.39 13.95
C LEU A 11 13.43 -27.52 12.80
N LEU A 12 13.02 -28.04 11.64
CA LEU A 12 13.89 -28.15 10.48
C LEU A 12 14.25 -26.78 9.89
N ALA A 13 13.29 -25.86 9.83
CA ALA A 13 13.52 -24.48 9.42
C ALA A 13 14.52 -23.78 10.37
N ARG A 14 14.40 -24.03 11.68
CA ARG A 14 15.33 -23.53 12.69
C ARG A 14 16.75 -24.05 12.48
N VAL A 15 16.94 -25.37 12.33
CA VAL A 15 18.29 -25.96 12.13
C VAL A 15 18.94 -25.42 10.86
N LYS A 16 18.18 -25.28 9.77
CA LYS A 16 18.68 -24.67 8.52
C LYS A 16 19.06 -23.20 8.69
N ALA A 17 18.33 -22.44 9.49
CA ALA A 17 18.65 -21.05 9.78
C ALA A 17 19.90 -20.92 10.68
N GLU A 18 20.06 -21.79 11.68
CA GLU A 18 21.25 -21.87 12.52
C GLU A 18 22.49 -22.28 11.69
N GLU A 19 22.39 -23.31 10.84
CA GLU A 19 23.48 -23.72 9.93
C GLU A 19 23.88 -22.61 8.93
N ALA A 20 22.90 -21.84 8.43
CA ALA A 20 23.18 -20.71 7.55
C ALA A 20 23.88 -19.56 8.29
N ARG A 21 23.53 -19.34 9.57
CA ARG A 21 24.14 -18.32 10.42
C ARG A 21 25.56 -18.70 10.85
N GLU A 22 25.85 -19.98 11.06
CA GLU A 22 27.22 -20.47 11.36
C GLU A 22 28.18 -20.36 10.17
N LYS A 23 27.67 -20.49 8.94
CA LYS A 23 28.48 -20.37 7.71
C LYS A 23 28.75 -18.92 7.31
N ARG A 24 27.96 -17.96 7.82
CA ARG A 24 28.10 -16.53 7.53
C ARG A 24 29.12 -15.89 8.48
N GLY A 25 29.86 -14.92 7.97
CA GLY A 25 30.65 -14.00 8.78
C GLY A 25 29.78 -13.24 9.79
N ARG A 26 30.42 -12.69 10.81
CA ARG A 26 29.78 -11.96 11.92
C ARG A 26 30.01 -10.48 11.72
N LEU A 27 28.97 -9.68 11.93
CA LEU A 27 29.03 -8.23 11.77
C LEU A 27 29.00 -7.55 13.13
N LYS A 28 30.07 -6.81 13.46
CA LYS A 28 30.14 -5.94 14.65
C LYS A 28 30.10 -4.47 14.20
N ILE A 29 29.11 -3.73 14.70
CA ILE A 29 28.90 -2.32 14.36
C ILE A 29 29.18 -1.45 15.59
N PHE A 30 30.11 -0.50 15.45
CA PHE A 30 30.33 0.57 16.42
C PHE A 30 29.41 1.74 16.08
N LEU A 31 28.31 1.87 16.81
CA LEU A 31 27.26 2.85 16.57
C LEU A 31 27.50 4.11 17.43
N GLY A 32 27.33 5.29 16.84
CA GLY A 32 27.44 6.55 17.57
C GLY A 32 26.39 7.58 17.18
N ALA A 33 26.14 8.53 18.08
CA ALA A 33 25.16 9.59 17.85
C ALA A 33 25.61 10.60 16.77
N ALA A 34 26.92 10.85 16.66
CA ALA A 34 27.48 11.81 15.72
C ALA A 34 28.94 11.48 15.36
N ALA A 35 29.47 12.18 14.36
CA ALA A 35 30.90 12.17 14.09
C ALA A 35 31.69 12.72 15.30
N GLY A 36 32.86 12.14 15.58
CA GLY A 36 33.73 12.61 16.67
C GLY A 36 33.57 11.92 18.03
N VAL A 37 32.56 11.07 18.23
CA VAL A 37 32.35 10.34 19.51
C VAL A 37 33.37 9.23 19.79
N GLY A 38 34.22 8.86 18.81
CA GLY A 38 35.29 7.87 19.01
C GLY A 38 35.07 6.49 18.37
N LYS A 39 34.06 6.30 17.50
CA LYS A 39 33.74 5.00 16.88
C LYS A 39 34.94 4.29 16.22
N THR A 40 35.69 4.99 15.36
CA THR A 40 36.86 4.42 14.67
C THR A 40 37.98 4.05 15.65
N TYR A 41 38.14 4.84 16.71
CA TYR A 41 39.12 4.57 17.76
C TYR A 41 38.74 3.30 18.54
N ALA A 42 37.49 3.18 18.99
CA ALA A 42 36.99 1.97 19.66
C ALA A 42 37.07 0.72 18.75
N MET A 43 36.78 0.88 17.46
CA MET A 43 36.89 -0.19 16.48
C MET A 43 38.35 -0.70 16.35
N LEU A 44 39.33 0.19 16.36
CA LEU A 44 40.75 -0.18 16.32
C LEU A 44 41.24 -0.79 17.64
N GLU A 45 40.74 -0.33 18.80
CA GLU A 45 41.04 -0.97 20.09
C GLU A 45 40.53 -2.42 20.12
N ALA A 46 39.28 -2.65 19.69
CA ALA A 46 38.72 -4.00 19.58
C ALA A 46 39.49 -4.87 18.58
N ALA A 47 40.05 -4.28 17.52
CA ALA A 47 40.91 -4.99 16.58
C ALA A 47 42.24 -5.44 17.19
N HIS A 48 42.85 -4.63 18.05
CA HIS A 48 44.06 -5.02 18.79
C HIS A 48 43.77 -6.12 19.80
N GLU A 49 42.64 -6.06 20.50
CA GLU A 49 42.19 -7.11 21.42
C GLU A 49 42.00 -8.45 20.68
N ALA A 50 41.28 -8.46 19.55
CA ALA A 50 41.14 -9.67 18.73
C ALA A 50 42.51 -10.21 18.25
N ARG A 51 43.45 -9.31 17.94
CA ARG A 51 44.80 -9.71 17.52
C ARG A 51 45.63 -10.29 18.67
N THR A 52 45.53 -9.75 19.89
CA THR A 52 46.24 -10.31 21.06
C THR A 52 45.70 -11.69 21.43
N GLU A 53 44.43 -11.96 21.12
CA GLU A 53 43.81 -13.29 21.20
C GLU A 53 44.24 -14.25 20.06
N GLY A 54 45.06 -13.78 19.11
CA GLY A 54 45.60 -14.59 18.02
C GLY A 54 44.73 -14.65 16.75
N VAL A 55 43.72 -13.80 16.62
CA VAL A 55 42.86 -13.73 15.43
C VAL A 55 43.59 -13.02 14.26
N ASP A 56 43.43 -13.51 13.02
CA ASP A 56 43.98 -12.84 11.83
C ASP A 56 43.13 -11.62 11.46
N VAL A 57 43.54 -10.46 11.97
CA VAL A 57 42.90 -9.17 11.75
C VAL A 57 43.61 -8.39 10.64
N VAL A 58 42.84 -7.87 9.69
CA VAL A 58 43.32 -7.03 8.59
C VAL A 58 42.54 -5.71 8.53
N VAL A 59 43.25 -4.60 8.36
CA VAL A 59 42.65 -3.30 8.05
C VAL A 59 42.34 -3.28 6.56
N GLY A 60 41.04 -3.30 6.23
CA GLY A 60 40.56 -3.15 4.85
C GLY A 60 40.53 -1.68 4.44
N TRP A 61 39.74 -0.90 5.19
CA TRP A 61 39.63 0.55 5.00
C TRP A 61 39.39 1.21 6.36
N VAL A 62 40.21 2.20 6.70
CA VAL A 62 40.05 3.03 7.90
C VAL A 62 40.40 4.45 7.53
N GLU A 63 39.51 5.39 7.86
CA GLU A 63 39.70 6.80 7.58
C GLU A 63 40.09 7.55 8.86
N THR A 64 41.37 7.87 9.00
CA THR A 64 41.91 8.51 10.20
C THR A 64 41.65 10.01 10.24
N HIS A 65 41.33 10.63 9.10
CA HIS A 65 41.12 12.08 8.99
C HIS A 65 42.28 12.91 9.60
N GLY A 66 43.52 12.41 9.54
CA GLY A 66 44.70 13.09 10.06
C GLY A 66 44.84 13.12 11.59
N ARG A 67 44.17 12.22 12.32
CA ARG A 67 44.21 12.16 13.79
C ARG A 67 45.39 11.30 14.27
N PRO A 68 46.40 11.86 14.96
CA PRO A 68 47.61 11.14 15.34
C PRO A 68 47.33 9.99 16.32
N GLU A 69 46.37 10.16 17.23
CA GLU A 69 45.97 9.12 18.19
C GLU A 69 45.33 7.90 17.48
N THR A 70 44.53 8.12 16.43
CA THR A 70 43.91 7.05 15.65
C THR A 70 44.90 6.40 14.69
N GLU A 71 45.82 7.18 14.11
CA GLU A 71 46.89 6.68 13.22
C GLU A 71 47.85 5.76 13.96
N ALA A 72 48.23 6.10 15.19
CA ALA A 72 49.06 5.25 16.04
C ALA A 72 48.42 3.87 16.29
N LEU A 73 47.09 3.76 16.32
CA LEU A 73 46.40 2.49 16.47
C LEU A 73 46.38 1.65 15.19
N ILE A 74 46.69 2.21 14.02
CA ILE A 74 46.87 1.40 12.81
C ILE A 74 48.24 0.70 12.84
N GLU A 75 49.22 1.28 13.54
CA GLU A 75 50.56 0.70 13.65
C GLU A 75 50.50 -0.71 14.26
N GLY A 76 51.14 -1.64 13.56
CA GLY A 76 51.15 -3.06 13.92
C GLY A 76 50.04 -3.90 13.30
N LEU A 77 48.93 -3.33 12.81
CA LEU A 77 47.91 -4.08 12.07
C LEU A 77 48.33 -4.27 10.60
N LYS A 78 47.95 -5.39 9.98
CA LYS A 78 48.18 -5.61 8.54
C LYS A 78 47.18 -4.80 7.75
N VAL A 79 47.64 -3.94 6.83
CA VAL A 79 46.77 -3.06 6.03
C VAL A 79 46.71 -3.54 4.57
N LEU A 80 45.50 -3.66 4.02
CA LEU A 80 45.28 -3.92 2.59
C LEU A 80 45.60 -2.67 1.78
N SER A 81 46.25 -2.85 0.63
CA SER A 81 46.56 -1.74 -0.26
C SER A 81 45.26 -1.21 -0.91
N PRO A 82 44.97 0.11 -0.83
CA PRO A 82 43.79 0.68 -1.46
C PRO A 82 43.82 0.56 -2.98
N ARG A 83 42.64 0.37 -3.59
CA ARG A 83 42.46 0.44 -5.03
C ARG A 83 42.32 1.90 -5.45
N ARG A 84 43.01 2.29 -6.53
CA ARG A 84 43.00 3.67 -7.03
C ARG A 84 42.06 3.81 -8.23
N PHE A 85 41.17 4.79 -8.17
CA PHE A 85 40.24 5.15 -9.24
C PHE A 85 40.55 6.56 -9.76
N GLU A 86 40.45 6.78 -11.07
CA GLU A 86 40.54 8.11 -11.68
C GLU A 86 39.14 8.67 -11.91
N TYR A 87 38.82 9.77 -11.23
CA TYR A 87 37.53 10.43 -11.36
C TYR A 87 37.71 11.94 -11.53
N ARG A 88 37.28 12.47 -12.69
CA ARG A 88 37.35 13.90 -13.04
C ARG A 88 38.74 14.54 -12.85
N GLY A 89 39.82 13.80 -13.11
CA GLY A 89 41.20 14.28 -12.98
C GLY A 89 41.82 14.14 -11.58
N THR A 90 41.05 13.67 -10.59
CA THR A 90 41.52 13.38 -9.22
C THR A 90 41.67 11.87 -9.02
N LYS A 91 42.78 11.45 -8.41
CA LYS A 91 43.00 10.04 -8.02
C LYS A 91 42.37 9.80 -6.65
N LEU A 92 41.32 8.99 -6.60
CA LEU A 92 40.65 8.58 -5.37
C LEU A 92 41.16 7.20 -4.95
N ALA A 93 41.49 7.04 -3.67
CA ALA A 93 41.76 5.73 -3.07
C ALA A 93 40.47 5.20 -2.45
N GLU A 94 40.19 3.90 -2.62
CA GLU A 94 38.97 3.26 -2.15
C GLU A 94 39.28 1.82 -1.68
N PHE A 95 38.38 1.25 -0.88
CA PHE A 95 38.51 -0.13 -0.38
C PHE A 95 38.60 -1.16 -1.52
N ASP A 96 39.59 -2.06 -1.45
CA ASP A 96 39.75 -3.15 -2.41
C ASP A 96 39.05 -4.43 -1.92
N LEU A 97 37.77 -4.55 -2.24
CA LEU A 97 36.96 -5.73 -1.91
C LEU A 97 37.50 -7.03 -2.54
N ASP A 98 37.99 -6.98 -3.78
CA ASP A 98 38.49 -8.16 -4.49
C ASP A 98 39.74 -8.73 -3.80
N ALA A 99 40.64 -7.83 -3.37
CA ALA A 99 41.82 -8.20 -2.59
C ALA A 99 41.45 -8.76 -1.21
N ALA A 100 40.44 -8.20 -0.54
CA ALA A 100 39.93 -8.69 0.74
C ALA A 100 39.35 -10.11 0.63
N LEU A 101 38.52 -10.37 -0.39
CA LEU A 101 37.92 -11.69 -0.66
C LEU A 101 38.97 -12.73 -1.04
N THR A 102 40.06 -12.32 -1.70
CA THR A 102 41.17 -13.21 -2.04
C THR A 102 42.02 -13.54 -0.81
N ARG A 103 42.25 -12.55 0.07
CA ARG A 103 43.06 -12.69 1.29
C ARG A 103 42.37 -13.52 2.38
N ARG A 104 41.04 -13.49 2.43
CA ARG A 104 40.19 -14.18 3.43
C ARG A 104 40.72 -14.10 4.87
N PRO A 105 40.84 -12.89 5.45
CA PRO A 105 41.16 -12.75 6.86
C PRO A 105 40.02 -13.29 7.73
N THR A 106 40.29 -13.56 9.01
CA THR A 106 39.24 -13.90 9.97
C THR A 106 38.38 -12.68 10.31
N VAL A 107 39.03 -11.53 10.56
CA VAL A 107 38.37 -10.25 10.80
C VAL A 107 38.93 -9.19 9.86
N ILE A 108 38.04 -8.39 9.26
CA ILE A 108 38.41 -7.23 8.46
C ILE A 108 37.75 -5.96 8.99
N LEU A 109 38.52 -4.87 9.07
CA LEU A 109 38.04 -3.55 9.46
C LEU A 109 37.65 -2.76 8.22
N VAL A 110 36.40 -2.29 8.18
CA VAL A 110 35.86 -1.49 7.08
C VAL A 110 35.12 -0.31 7.69
N ASP A 111 35.76 0.87 7.73
CA ASP A 111 35.20 2.06 8.34
C ASP A 111 34.15 2.76 7.43
N GLU A 112 33.29 3.58 8.04
CA GLU A 112 32.24 4.38 7.41
C GLU A 112 31.26 3.56 6.55
N LEU A 113 30.42 2.74 7.20
CA LEU A 113 29.47 1.84 6.55
C LEU A 113 28.54 2.52 5.52
N ALA A 114 28.22 3.80 5.75
CA ALA A 114 27.30 4.59 4.93
C ALA A 114 27.92 5.14 3.63
N HIS A 115 29.25 5.07 3.49
CA HIS A 115 30.00 5.72 2.42
C HIS A 115 29.55 5.30 1.02
N THR A 116 29.61 6.27 0.10
CA THR A 116 29.39 6.05 -1.34
C THR A 116 30.71 5.73 -2.03
N ASN A 117 30.86 4.52 -2.54
CA ASN A 117 32.10 4.09 -3.20
C ASN A 117 32.36 4.89 -4.50
N ALA A 118 33.64 4.99 -4.88
CA ALA A 118 34.06 5.62 -6.12
C ALA A 118 33.38 5.04 -7.38
N SER A 119 33.11 5.91 -8.36
CA SER A 119 32.53 5.51 -9.66
C SER A 119 33.44 4.52 -10.38
N GLY A 120 32.97 3.28 -10.57
CA GLY A 120 33.74 2.15 -11.13
C GLY A 120 34.09 1.04 -10.12
N ALA A 121 33.79 1.22 -8.83
CA ALA A 121 33.83 0.14 -7.85
C ALA A 121 32.71 -0.90 -8.10
N ARG A 122 32.86 -2.11 -7.57
CA ARG A 122 31.91 -3.23 -7.76
C ARG A 122 30.50 -2.86 -7.28
N HIS A 123 30.41 -2.27 -6.10
CA HIS A 123 29.15 -1.81 -5.52
C HIS A 123 29.12 -0.30 -5.33
N ILE A 124 27.92 0.27 -5.34
CA ILE A 124 27.70 1.72 -5.19
C ILE A 124 27.87 2.15 -3.72
N ARG A 125 27.50 1.28 -2.77
CA ARG A 125 27.51 1.59 -1.34
C ARG A 125 28.41 0.61 -0.58
N ARG A 126 29.17 1.12 0.38
CA ARG A 126 30.12 0.30 1.17
C ARG A 126 29.45 -0.81 1.99
N TRP A 127 28.23 -0.58 2.48
CA TRP A 127 27.47 -1.64 3.17
C TRP A 127 27.22 -2.87 2.28
N GLN A 128 27.17 -2.72 0.95
CA GLN A 128 27.03 -3.87 0.03
C GLN A 128 28.33 -4.70 -0.01
N ASP A 129 29.50 -4.04 0.03
CA ASP A 129 30.80 -4.73 0.13
C ASP A 129 30.90 -5.51 1.45
N VAL A 130 30.45 -4.90 2.55
CA VAL A 130 30.40 -5.55 3.87
C VAL A 130 29.51 -6.80 3.84
N MET A 131 28.34 -6.73 3.19
CA MET A 131 27.47 -7.89 3.07
C MET A 131 28.11 -9.02 2.24
N GLU A 132 28.81 -8.71 1.14
CA GLU A 132 29.54 -9.72 0.35
C GLU A 132 30.66 -10.39 1.17
N LEU A 133 31.39 -9.63 1.99
CA LEU A 133 32.40 -10.17 2.90
C LEU A 133 31.79 -11.14 3.94
N LEU A 134 30.64 -10.80 4.51
CA LEU A 134 29.94 -11.66 5.47
C LEU A 134 29.45 -12.94 4.79
N GLU A 135 28.93 -12.88 3.57
CA GLU A 135 28.55 -14.07 2.80
C GLU A 135 29.73 -14.98 2.48
N ALA A 136 30.93 -14.41 2.30
CA ALA A 136 32.17 -15.15 2.12
C ALA A 136 32.72 -15.77 3.42
N GLY A 137 32.06 -15.57 4.57
CA GLY A 137 32.46 -16.12 5.87
C GLY A 137 33.48 -15.26 6.63
N ILE A 138 33.72 -14.01 6.22
CA ILE A 138 34.69 -13.10 6.85
C ILE A 138 33.96 -12.24 7.90
N HIS A 139 34.48 -12.14 9.13
CA HIS A 139 33.90 -11.25 10.14
C HIS A 139 34.27 -9.79 9.84
N VAL A 140 33.33 -8.87 10.00
CA VAL A 140 33.52 -7.44 9.66
C VAL A 140 33.29 -6.56 10.86
N TYR A 141 34.24 -5.70 11.17
CA TYR A 141 34.13 -4.61 12.13
C TYR A 141 33.96 -3.29 11.37
N THR A 142 32.90 -2.54 11.67
CA THR A 142 32.55 -1.31 10.94
C THR A 142 32.00 -0.24 11.86
N THR A 143 32.04 1.02 11.43
CA THR A 143 31.40 2.13 12.17
C THR A 143 30.17 2.68 11.46
N LEU A 144 29.22 3.21 12.25
CA LEU A 144 28.00 3.83 11.74
C LEU A 144 27.55 4.98 12.65
N ASN A 145 27.05 6.08 12.08
CA ASN A 145 26.33 7.11 12.83
C ASN A 145 24.82 6.92 12.69
N ILE A 146 24.07 7.25 13.74
CA ILE A 146 22.60 7.16 13.74
C ILE A 146 21.95 7.99 12.62
N GLN A 147 22.59 9.08 12.21
CA GLN A 147 22.14 9.96 11.14
C GLN A 147 22.07 9.30 9.75
N HIS A 148 22.82 8.21 9.55
CA HIS A 148 22.88 7.50 8.27
C HIS A 148 21.87 6.36 8.16
N LEU A 149 21.01 6.14 9.16
CA LEU A 149 19.92 5.18 9.01
C LEU A 149 18.81 5.75 8.13
N GLU A 150 18.40 4.99 7.12
CA GLU A 150 17.39 5.39 6.15
C GLU A 150 16.08 5.80 6.83
N SER A 151 15.57 5.00 7.77
CA SER A 151 14.31 5.28 8.48
C SER A 151 14.32 6.59 9.31
N LEU A 152 15.51 7.11 9.64
CA LEU A 152 15.67 8.29 10.47
C LEU A 152 16.02 9.55 9.68
N ASN A 153 16.17 9.46 8.35
CA ASN A 153 16.66 10.56 7.53
C ASN A 153 15.81 11.84 7.67
N ASP A 154 14.48 11.72 7.57
CA ASP A 154 13.56 12.86 7.71
C ASP A 154 13.59 13.46 9.13
N VAL A 155 13.69 12.60 10.14
CA VAL A 155 13.73 13.01 11.55
C VAL A 155 15.02 13.77 11.83
N VAL A 156 16.15 13.25 11.35
CA VAL A 156 17.49 13.84 11.52
C VAL A 156 17.61 15.14 10.74
N THR A 157 17.08 15.21 9.51
CA THR A 157 17.06 16.44 8.70
C THR A 157 16.26 17.54 9.40
N ARG A 158 15.11 17.20 10.02
CA ARG A 158 14.31 18.15 10.80
C ARG A 158 15.01 18.65 12.08
N ILE A 159 15.81 17.79 12.73
CA ILE A 159 16.57 18.16 13.94
C ILE A 159 17.77 19.03 13.56
N THR A 160 18.54 18.60 12.56
CA THR A 160 19.87 19.19 12.25
C THR A 160 19.80 20.30 11.21
N GLY A 161 18.75 20.35 10.39
CA GLY A 161 18.59 21.28 9.27
C GLY A 161 19.44 20.93 8.04
N VAL A 162 20.16 19.80 8.07
CA VAL A 162 21.08 19.39 7.00
C VAL A 162 20.61 18.04 6.43
N PRO A 163 20.37 17.93 5.10
CA PRO A 163 19.95 16.68 4.49
C PRO A 163 21.11 15.67 4.43
N VAL A 164 20.86 14.43 4.85
CA VAL A 164 21.84 13.34 4.80
C VAL A 164 21.68 12.56 3.49
N ARG A 165 22.71 12.58 2.63
CA ARG A 165 22.69 11.93 1.30
C ARG A 165 23.21 10.48 1.32
N GLU A 166 23.97 10.14 2.34
CA GLU A 166 24.58 8.82 2.51
C GLU A 166 23.83 8.05 3.58
N THR A 167 23.18 6.97 3.18
CA THR A 167 22.29 6.21 4.04
C THR A 167 22.51 4.70 3.92
N VAL A 168 22.12 4.01 4.99
CA VAL A 168 22.19 2.56 5.16
C VAL A 168 20.78 2.06 5.51
N PRO A 169 20.27 1.02 4.81
CA PRO A 169 19.00 0.40 5.17
C PRO A 169 19.02 -0.16 6.60
N ASP A 170 17.93 0.00 7.32
CA ASP A 170 17.77 -0.50 8.69
C ASP A 170 18.02 -2.02 8.82
N SER A 171 17.72 -2.79 7.77
CA SER A 171 17.96 -4.23 7.71
C SER A 171 19.43 -4.60 7.90
N VAL A 172 20.39 -3.73 7.55
CA VAL A 172 21.82 -3.96 7.76
C VAL A 172 22.17 -3.87 9.25
N LEU A 173 21.57 -2.90 9.96
CA LEU A 173 21.72 -2.76 11.41
C LEU A 173 21.06 -3.95 12.13
N GLU A 174 19.89 -4.38 11.66
CA GLU A 174 19.18 -5.54 12.21
C GLU A 174 19.96 -6.84 11.99
N ALA A 175 20.67 -6.96 10.85
CA ALA A 175 21.51 -8.10 10.52
C ALA A 175 22.85 -8.15 11.28
N ALA A 176 23.19 -7.11 12.04
CA ALA A 176 24.39 -7.09 12.87
C ALA A 176 24.30 -8.10 14.02
N ASP A 177 25.38 -8.83 14.26
CA ASP A 177 25.49 -9.79 15.37
C ASP A 177 25.84 -9.09 16.68
N GLU A 178 26.55 -7.98 16.61
CA GLU A 178 26.92 -7.18 17.78
C GLU A 178 26.86 -5.69 17.44
N ILE A 179 26.26 -4.89 18.33
CA ILE A 179 26.25 -3.43 18.21
C ILE A 179 26.82 -2.85 19.49
N GLU A 180 27.94 -2.14 19.36
CA GLU A 180 28.59 -1.45 20.46
C GLU A 180 28.26 0.04 20.37
N LEU A 181 27.49 0.54 21.34
CA LEU A 181 27.11 1.96 21.39
C LEU A 181 28.25 2.77 22.00
N ILE A 182 28.88 3.62 21.19
CA ILE A 182 29.90 4.57 21.62
C ILE A 182 29.20 5.88 21.97
N ASP A 183 28.92 6.05 23.27
CA ASP A 183 28.24 7.22 23.81
C ASP A 183 29.23 8.22 24.41
N LEU A 184 29.15 9.47 23.96
CA LEU A 184 29.91 10.60 24.51
C LEU A 184 28.92 11.73 24.85
N PRO A 185 28.97 12.30 26.07
CA PRO A 185 28.11 13.42 26.43
C PRO A 185 28.24 14.59 25.43
N PRO A 186 27.13 15.29 25.09
CA PRO A 186 27.16 16.40 24.14
C PRO A 186 28.15 17.51 24.50
N ASP A 187 28.31 17.82 25.79
CA ASP A 187 29.24 18.85 26.24
C ASP A 187 30.71 18.44 25.98
N ASP A 188 31.04 17.17 26.16
CA ASP A 188 32.37 16.62 25.88
C ASP A 188 32.66 16.56 24.37
N LEU A 189 31.65 16.22 23.56
CA LEU A 189 31.78 16.24 22.10
C LEU A 189 32.02 17.67 21.58
N LEU A 190 31.30 18.65 22.12
CA LEU A 190 31.51 20.07 21.79
C LEU A 190 32.88 20.56 22.25
N GLN A 191 33.36 20.09 23.40
CA GLN A 191 34.70 20.40 23.89
C GLN A 191 35.78 19.81 22.97
N ARG A 192 35.63 18.55 22.54
CA ARG A 192 36.54 17.93 21.56
C ARG A 192 36.54 18.65 20.21
N LEU A 193 35.39 19.19 19.78
CA LEU A 193 35.30 20.02 18.58
C LEU A 193 36.10 21.34 18.75
N LYS A 194 35.96 22.02 19.89
CA LYS A 194 36.73 23.24 20.21
C LYS A 194 38.24 22.99 20.29
N GLU A 195 38.64 21.82 20.76
CA GLU A 195 40.03 21.39 20.84
C GLU A 195 40.61 20.94 19.49
N GLY A 196 39.82 20.94 18.41
CA GLY A 196 40.26 20.50 17.08
C GLY A 196 40.41 18.98 16.95
N LYS A 197 39.92 18.19 17.91
CA LYS A 197 39.99 16.72 17.94
C LYS A 197 38.89 16.03 17.12
N VAL A 198 37.95 16.80 16.56
CA VAL A 198 36.88 16.31 15.69
C VAL A 198 37.06 16.94 14.31
N TYR A 199 37.32 16.09 13.32
CA TYR A 199 37.39 16.50 11.92
C TYR A 199 36.01 16.95 11.44
N VAL A 200 36.00 18.03 10.65
CA VAL A 200 34.81 18.56 10.01
C VAL A 200 35.12 18.65 8.50
N PRO A 201 34.36 17.98 7.62
CA PRO A 201 34.56 18.09 6.18
C PRO A 201 34.37 19.56 5.72
N GLU A 202 34.88 19.91 4.54
CA GLU A 202 34.74 21.23 3.87
C GLU A 202 33.29 21.60 3.49
N LEU A 203 32.31 21.33 4.34
CA LEU A 203 30.96 21.89 4.26
C LEU A 203 30.97 23.31 4.83
N ALA A 204 30.12 24.18 4.28
CA ALA A 204 30.03 25.59 4.67
C ALA A 204 29.98 25.74 6.21
N LYS A 205 30.79 26.65 6.77
CA LYS A 205 30.87 26.91 8.24
C LYS A 205 29.50 27.02 8.91
N GLU A 206 28.50 27.56 8.21
CA GLU A 206 27.11 27.64 8.70
C GLU A 206 26.44 26.28 8.93
N ALA A 207 26.65 25.27 8.07
CA ALA A 207 26.05 23.94 8.24
C ALA A 207 26.59 23.21 9.49
N ILE A 208 27.84 23.52 9.87
CA ILE A 208 28.53 22.94 11.02
C ILE A 208 27.99 23.51 12.33
N ASP A 209 27.81 24.84 12.38
CA ASP A 209 27.23 25.54 13.54
C ASP A 209 25.75 25.18 13.79
N HIS A 210 25.06 24.70 12.76
CA HIS A 210 23.71 24.16 12.88
C HIS A 210 23.71 22.69 13.32
N PHE A 211 24.61 21.85 12.80
CA PHE A 211 24.66 20.44 13.14
C PHE A 211 25.15 20.21 14.59
N PHE A 212 26.26 20.83 15.00
CA PHE A 212 26.87 20.67 16.33
C PHE A 212 26.27 21.63 17.38
N ARG A 213 24.94 21.67 17.47
CA ARG A 213 24.25 22.37 18.58
C ARG A 213 23.95 21.39 19.70
N LYS A 214 24.07 21.86 20.95
CA LYS A 214 23.80 21.04 22.14
C LYS A 214 22.43 20.33 22.07
N GLY A 215 21.37 21.04 21.65
CA GLY A 215 20.04 20.45 21.49
C GLY A 215 19.99 19.33 20.44
N ASN A 216 20.67 19.51 19.30
CA ASN A 216 20.71 18.53 18.23
C ASN A 216 21.47 17.27 18.64
N LEU A 217 22.61 17.45 19.33
CA LEU A 217 23.40 16.35 19.87
C LEU A 217 22.65 15.55 20.95
N ILE A 218 21.85 16.21 21.80
CA ILE A 218 20.98 15.52 22.77
C ILE A 218 19.96 14.65 22.04
N ALA A 219 19.31 15.19 21.01
CA ALA A 219 18.30 14.45 20.25
C ALA A 219 18.91 13.27 19.47
N LEU A 220 20.07 13.45 18.83
CA LEU A 220 20.77 12.36 18.14
C LEU A 220 21.24 11.28 19.13
N ARG A 221 21.69 11.67 20.33
CA ARG A 221 22.05 10.74 21.41
C ARG A 221 20.86 9.93 21.89
N GLU A 222 19.71 10.58 22.08
CA GLU A 222 18.45 9.90 22.43
C GLU A 222 18.05 8.87 21.36
N LEU A 223 18.11 9.26 20.08
CA LEU A 223 17.81 8.35 18.97
C LEU A 223 18.77 7.14 18.95
N ALA A 224 20.06 7.35 19.18
CA ALA A 224 21.05 6.27 19.21
C ALA A 224 20.82 5.30 20.38
N LEU A 225 20.54 5.82 21.59
CA LEU A 225 20.21 5.01 22.77
C LEU A 225 18.94 4.20 22.56
N ARG A 226 17.89 4.84 22.04
CA ARG A 226 16.60 4.18 21.77
C ARG A 226 16.74 3.07 20.73
N ARG A 227 17.45 3.32 19.63
CA ARG A 227 17.64 2.31 18.58
C ARG A 227 18.43 1.10 19.07
N THR A 228 19.42 1.35 19.93
CA THR A 228 20.18 0.27 20.58
C THR A 228 19.28 -0.54 21.52
N ALA A 229 18.45 0.12 22.34
CA ALA A 229 17.50 -0.54 23.22
C ALA A 229 16.47 -1.40 22.44
N ASP A 230 15.89 -0.86 21.36
CA ASP A 230 14.94 -1.58 20.50
C ASP A 230 15.56 -2.88 19.93
N ARG A 231 16.86 -2.85 19.57
CA ARG A 231 17.58 -4.04 19.07
C ARG A 231 17.83 -5.06 20.18
N VAL A 232 18.22 -4.63 21.38
CA VAL A 232 18.42 -5.51 22.54
C VAL A 232 17.09 -6.20 22.91
N ASP A 233 15.98 -5.47 22.87
CA ASP A 233 14.64 -6.02 23.10
C ASP A 233 14.22 -7.00 21.99
N ALA A 234 14.58 -6.75 20.73
CA ALA A 234 14.34 -7.68 19.63
C ALA A 234 15.16 -8.97 19.77
N GLU A 235 16.42 -8.86 20.19
CA GLU A 235 17.32 -10.01 20.41
C GLU A 235 16.83 -10.88 21.56
N MET A 236 16.47 -10.26 22.68
CA MET A 236 15.90 -10.95 23.83
C MET A 236 14.62 -11.69 23.45
N ARG A 237 13.73 -11.09 22.64
CA ARG A 237 12.53 -11.77 22.13
C ARG A 237 12.82 -12.92 21.17
N ALA A 238 13.90 -12.84 20.38
CA ALA A 238 14.35 -13.95 19.55
C ALA A 238 14.87 -15.09 20.42
N TYR A 239 15.81 -14.79 21.32
CA TYR A 239 16.37 -15.74 22.28
C TYR A 239 15.30 -16.45 23.12
N MET A 240 14.30 -15.72 23.64
CA MET A 240 13.20 -16.31 24.40
C MET A 240 12.33 -17.27 23.57
N ARG A 241 12.07 -16.94 22.29
CA ARG A 241 11.35 -17.83 21.37
C ARG A 241 12.17 -19.09 21.08
N ASP A 242 13.47 -18.93 20.88
CA ASP A 242 14.37 -20.03 20.50
C ASP A 242 14.66 -20.99 21.66
N GLN A 243 14.69 -20.49 22.90
CA GLN A 243 14.92 -21.28 24.12
C GLN A 243 13.62 -21.80 24.77
N ALA A 244 12.44 -21.48 24.22
CA ALA A 244 11.14 -21.87 24.75
C ALA A 244 10.97 -21.58 26.26
N ILE A 245 11.53 -20.46 26.73
CA ILE A 245 11.52 -20.08 28.16
C ILE A 245 10.08 -19.67 28.54
N PRO A 246 9.38 -20.37 29.47
CA PRO A 246 7.95 -20.15 29.73
C PRO A 246 7.61 -18.93 30.60
N THR A 247 8.62 -18.19 31.07
CA THR A 247 8.48 -17.14 32.09
C THR A 247 8.58 -15.74 31.50
N THR A 248 7.79 -14.81 32.05
CA THR A 248 7.80 -13.38 31.70
C THR A 248 9.09 -12.73 32.24
N TRP A 249 9.93 -12.19 31.36
CA TRP A 249 11.14 -11.45 31.78
C TRP A 249 10.83 -9.94 31.92
N PRO A 250 10.95 -9.34 33.11
CA PRO A 250 10.45 -7.99 33.36
C PRO A 250 11.53 -6.94 33.04
N VAL A 251 11.64 -6.53 31.77
CA VAL A 251 12.45 -5.33 31.41
C VAL A 251 11.60 -4.06 31.44
N ALA A 252 10.30 -4.17 31.13
CA ALA A 252 9.33 -3.08 31.21
C ALA A 252 8.03 -3.54 31.86
N GLU A 253 7.49 -2.73 32.78
CA GLU A 253 6.21 -3.00 33.44
C GLU A 253 5.08 -2.93 32.40
N ARG A 254 4.18 -3.92 32.40
CA ARG A 254 2.99 -3.95 31.53
C ARG A 254 1.77 -4.39 32.33
N LEU A 255 0.74 -3.56 32.33
CA LEU A 255 -0.45 -3.78 33.15
C LEU A 255 -1.60 -4.33 32.31
N MET A 256 -2.44 -5.15 32.93
CA MET A 256 -3.71 -5.58 32.35
C MET A 256 -4.84 -5.34 33.35
N VAL A 257 -5.88 -4.60 32.95
CA VAL A 257 -7.09 -4.42 33.76
C VAL A 257 -8.22 -5.29 33.22
N LEU A 258 -8.83 -6.08 34.10
CA LEU A 258 -9.99 -6.90 33.75
C LEU A 258 -11.27 -6.09 33.92
N VAL A 259 -11.96 -5.89 32.80
CA VAL A 259 -13.28 -5.25 32.78
C VAL A 259 -14.33 -6.30 33.12
N SER A 260 -15.25 -5.94 34.02
CA SER A 260 -16.36 -6.82 34.41
C SER A 260 -17.70 -6.10 34.22
N PRO A 261 -18.84 -6.80 34.19
CA PRO A 261 -20.17 -6.16 34.14
C PRO A 261 -20.55 -5.39 35.43
N SER A 262 -19.63 -5.29 36.38
CA SER A 262 -19.85 -4.64 37.67
C SER A 262 -20.08 -3.13 37.51
N PRO A 263 -20.98 -2.52 38.31
CA PRO A 263 -21.09 -1.07 38.44
C PRO A 263 -19.75 -0.38 38.78
N HIS A 264 -18.80 -1.12 39.35
CA HIS A 264 -17.50 -0.60 39.79
C HIS A 264 -16.36 -0.74 38.75
N ALA A 265 -16.67 -1.21 37.53
CA ALA A 265 -15.65 -1.49 36.52
C ALA A 265 -14.93 -0.22 36.04
N ALA A 266 -15.66 0.89 35.86
CA ALA A 266 -15.09 2.17 35.48
C ALA A 266 -14.07 2.71 36.50
N GLN A 267 -14.31 2.53 37.80
CA GLN A 267 -13.36 2.92 38.84
C GLN A 267 -12.09 2.07 38.79
N THR A 268 -12.24 0.77 38.50
CA THR A 268 -11.11 -0.16 38.34
C THR A 268 -10.21 0.29 37.19
N VAL A 269 -10.80 0.66 36.04
CA VAL A 269 -10.08 1.21 34.88
C VAL A 269 -9.36 2.51 35.22
N ARG A 270 -10.01 3.46 35.90
CA ARG A 270 -9.36 4.74 36.30
C ARG A 270 -8.19 4.53 37.25
N ALA A 271 -8.31 3.56 38.16
CA ALA A 271 -7.23 3.23 39.07
C ALA A 271 -6.08 2.48 38.36
N ALA A 272 -6.39 1.63 37.38
CA ALA A 272 -5.38 1.05 36.48
C ALA A 272 -4.62 2.13 35.70
N LYS A 273 -5.32 3.15 35.17
CA LYS A 273 -4.65 4.30 34.52
C LYS A 273 -3.68 5.01 35.45
N ARG A 274 -4.08 5.30 36.70
CA ARG A 274 -3.19 5.94 37.67
C ARG A 274 -1.93 5.11 37.94
N MET A 275 -2.08 3.79 38.05
CA MET A 275 -0.95 2.89 38.25
C MET A 275 -0.06 2.81 37.01
N ALA A 276 -0.64 2.72 35.82
CA ALA A 276 0.08 2.73 34.55
C ALA A 276 0.90 4.01 34.37
N THR A 277 0.31 5.19 34.66
CA THR A 277 1.02 6.47 34.61
C THR A 277 2.18 6.53 35.61
N ALA A 278 1.97 6.05 36.84
CA ALA A 278 3.00 6.05 37.87
C ALA A 278 4.19 5.14 37.50
N LEU A 279 3.92 4.00 36.88
CA LEU A 279 4.92 3.02 36.43
C LEU A 279 5.48 3.33 35.03
N ARG A 280 4.99 4.38 34.36
CA ARG A 280 5.26 4.67 32.93
C ARG A 280 5.11 3.45 32.04
N ALA A 281 4.08 2.67 32.31
CA ALA A 281 3.86 1.35 31.75
C ALA A 281 2.73 1.36 30.72
N GLU A 282 2.87 0.54 29.67
CA GLU A 282 1.76 0.23 28.78
C GLU A 282 0.70 -0.57 29.52
N TRP A 283 -0.56 -0.38 29.17
CA TRP A 283 -1.66 -1.04 29.84
C TRP A 283 -2.79 -1.43 28.89
N ILE A 284 -3.38 -2.59 29.17
CA ILE A 284 -4.40 -3.23 28.33
C ILE A 284 -5.67 -3.39 29.16
N ALA A 285 -6.83 -3.05 28.60
CA ALA A 285 -8.13 -3.35 29.19
C ALA A 285 -8.74 -4.57 28.51
N VAL A 286 -8.92 -5.65 29.28
CA VAL A 286 -9.40 -6.92 28.74
C VAL A 286 -10.78 -7.25 29.26
N TYR A 287 -11.70 -7.56 28.34
CA TYR A 287 -12.99 -8.16 28.66
C TYR A 287 -13.03 -9.61 28.18
N VAL A 288 -13.45 -10.55 29.04
CA VAL A 288 -13.61 -11.95 28.65
C VAL A 288 -15.06 -12.23 28.30
N GLU A 289 -15.31 -12.46 27.02
CA GLU A 289 -16.64 -12.81 26.54
C GLU A 289 -16.90 -14.30 26.76
N THR A 290 -17.87 -14.62 27.61
CA THR A 290 -18.26 -16.01 27.91
C THR A 290 -19.62 -16.36 27.31
N PRO A 291 -19.99 -17.64 27.09
CA PRO A 291 -21.33 -18.02 26.65
C PRO A 291 -22.47 -17.57 27.59
N ALA A 292 -22.13 -17.19 28.83
CA ALA A 292 -23.07 -16.57 29.76
C ALA A 292 -23.35 -15.08 29.43
N HIS A 293 -22.53 -14.45 28.59
CA HIS A 293 -22.69 -13.09 28.08
C HIS A 293 -24.01 -12.91 27.32
N ALA A 294 -24.42 -13.92 26.54
CA ALA A 294 -25.73 -13.96 25.87
C ALA A 294 -26.93 -13.91 26.84
N ARG A 295 -26.71 -14.07 28.15
CA ARG A 295 -27.74 -13.97 29.21
C ARG A 295 -27.65 -12.69 30.04
N LEU A 296 -26.69 -11.80 29.75
CA LEU A 296 -26.60 -10.50 30.44
C LEU A 296 -27.75 -9.59 30.02
N SER A 297 -28.24 -8.79 30.97
CA SER A 297 -29.18 -7.72 30.62
C SER A 297 -28.51 -6.75 29.67
N GLU A 298 -29.31 -6.13 28.82
CA GLU A 298 -28.87 -5.10 27.88
C GLU A 298 -28.11 -3.96 28.59
N THR A 299 -28.56 -3.59 29.79
CA THR A 299 -27.89 -2.62 30.67
C THR A 299 -26.49 -3.04 31.10
N ASP A 300 -26.26 -4.32 31.40
CA ASP A 300 -24.95 -4.83 31.82
C ASP A 300 -24.00 -4.97 30.62
N ARG A 301 -24.52 -5.31 29.43
CA ARG A 301 -23.74 -5.32 28.17
C ARG A 301 -23.29 -3.91 27.79
N ARG A 302 -24.20 -2.93 27.86
CA ARG A 302 -23.88 -1.52 27.60
C ARG A 302 -22.79 -1.01 28.53
N ARG A 303 -22.87 -1.34 29.84
CA ARG A 303 -21.86 -0.93 30.84
C ARG A 303 -20.45 -1.47 30.53
N VAL A 304 -20.35 -2.72 30.07
CA VAL A 304 -19.05 -3.30 29.68
C VAL A 304 -18.46 -2.51 28.50
N GLY A 305 -19.26 -2.25 27.46
CA GLY A 305 -18.86 -1.46 26.31
C GLY A 305 -18.42 -0.03 26.68
N GLU A 306 -19.23 0.67 27.50
CA GLU A 306 -18.90 1.99 28.04
C GLU A 306 -17.57 1.99 28.82
N THR A 307 -17.29 0.92 29.57
CA THR A 307 -16.07 0.80 30.37
C THR A 307 -14.83 0.52 29.52
N LEU A 308 -14.97 -0.28 28.45
CA LEU A 308 -13.89 -0.51 27.49
C LEU A 308 -13.55 0.78 26.72
N ARG A 309 -14.56 1.50 26.22
CA ARG A 309 -14.38 2.82 25.58
C ARG A 309 -13.72 3.83 26.52
N LEU A 310 -14.09 3.82 27.79
CA LEU A 310 -13.42 4.65 28.81
C LEU A 310 -11.94 4.30 28.93
N ALA A 311 -11.58 3.01 28.87
CA ALA A 311 -10.19 2.59 28.92
C ALA A 311 -9.40 3.06 27.70
N GLU A 312 -9.96 2.91 26.49
CA GLU A 312 -9.36 3.41 25.22
C GLU A 312 -9.13 4.92 25.27
N THR A 313 -10.12 5.68 25.73
CA THR A 313 -10.02 7.15 25.87
C THR A 313 -8.92 7.55 26.85
N LEU A 314 -8.63 6.71 27.85
CA LEU A 314 -7.53 6.92 28.81
C LEU A 314 -6.18 6.40 28.29
N GLY A 315 -6.13 5.89 27.06
CA GLY A 315 -4.93 5.38 26.39
C GLY A 315 -4.59 3.94 26.75
N ALA A 316 -5.57 3.09 27.06
CA ALA A 316 -5.40 1.64 27.11
C ALA A 316 -5.67 1.01 25.74
N GLU A 317 -5.01 -0.10 25.43
CA GLU A 317 -5.48 -1.00 24.37
C GLU A 317 -6.68 -1.80 24.90
N ALA A 318 -7.87 -1.67 24.30
CA ALA A 318 -9.03 -2.47 24.71
C ALA A 318 -9.19 -3.72 23.86
N VAL A 319 -9.31 -4.88 24.52
CA VAL A 319 -9.35 -6.17 23.86
C VAL A 319 -10.47 -7.03 24.45
N THR A 320 -11.25 -7.67 23.58
CA THR A 320 -12.22 -8.68 23.99
C THR A 320 -11.70 -10.06 23.65
N VAL A 321 -11.55 -10.93 24.66
CA VAL A 321 -11.08 -12.30 24.51
C VAL A 321 -12.26 -13.24 24.68
N SER A 322 -12.49 -14.14 23.73
CA SER A 322 -13.53 -15.16 23.87
C SER A 322 -13.04 -16.30 24.77
N GLY A 323 -13.83 -16.69 25.77
CA GLY A 323 -13.51 -17.77 26.69
C GLY A 323 -14.74 -18.56 27.14
N SER A 324 -14.55 -19.74 27.71
CA SER A 324 -15.64 -20.47 28.36
C SER A 324 -15.71 -20.10 29.85
N ARG A 325 -16.89 -20.23 30.48
CA ARG A 325 -17.04 -19.93 31.92
C ARG A 325 -16.16 -20.82 32.81
N ALA A 326 -15.82 -22.03 32.35
CA ALA A 326 -14.96 -22.95 33.08
C ALA A 326 -13.48 -22.53 33.02
N ASN A 327 -13.06 -21.84 31.95
CA ASN A 327 -11.65 -21.52 31.65
C ASN A 327 -11.38 -20.01 31.62
N GLU A 328 -12.27 -19.18 32.16
CA GLU A 328 -12.15 -17.71 32.11
C GLU A 328 -10.82 -17.21 32.69
N SER A 329 -10.38 -17.78 33.82
CA SER A 329 -9.08 -17.45 34.44
C SER A 329 -7.89 -17.96 33.63
N GLU A 330 -8.01 -19.14 33.01
CA GLU A 330 -6.94 -19.73 32.21
C GLU A 330 -6.72 -18.93 30.93
N GLU A 331 -7.79 -18.48 30.28
CA GLU A 331 -7.74 -17.61 29.11
C GLU A 331 -7.11 -16.25 29.43
N VAL A 332 -7.49 -15.65 30.56
CA VAL A 332 -6.87 -14.41 31.04
C VAL A 332 -5.37 -14.59 31.27
N LEU A 333 -4.95 -15.67 31.93
CA LEU A 333 -3.55 -15.94 32.22
C LEU A 333 -2.76 -16.27 30.95
N ARG A 334 -3.35 -17.02 30.02
CA ARG A 334 -2.76 -17.32 28.71
C ARG A 334 -2.52 -16.02 27.92
N TYR A 335 -3.53 -15.14 27.87
CA TYR A 335 -3.42 -13.85 27.22
C TYR A 335 -2.40 -12.93 27.92
N ALA A 336 -2.39 -12.92 29.26
CA ALA A 336 -1.43 -12.17 30.05
C ALA A 336 0.01 -12.58 29.73
N LYS A 337 0.29 -13.89 29.70
CA LYS A 337 1.61 -14.43 29.36
C LYS A 337 2.00 -14.12 27.92
N GLN A 338 1.09 -14.27 26.96
CA GLN A 338 1.34 -13.93 25.56
C GLN A 338 1.71 -12.46 25.36
N ARG A 339 1.13 -11.56 26.15
CA ARG A 339 1.40 -10.12 26.12
C ARG A 339 2.46 -9.67 27.13
N ASN A 340 3.18 -10.59 27.80
CA ASN A 340 4.18 -10.28 28.84
C ASN A 340 3.66 -9.31 29.91
N VAL A 341 2.42 -9.50 30.35
CA VAL A 341 1.81 -8.69 31.41
C VAL A 341 2.47 -9.04 32.74
N THR A 342 2.99 -8.03 33.44
CA THR A 342 3.63 -8.16 34.75
C THR A 342 2.62 -7.99 35.89
N LYS A 343 1.54 -7.21 35.68
CA LYS A 343 0.54 -6.91 36.71
C LYS A 343 -0.89 -7.00 36.19
N ILE A 344 -1.76 -7.75 36.86
CA ILE A 344 -3.19 -7.86 36.56
C ILE A 344 -4.01 -7.12 37.61
N ILE A 345 -4.88 -6.23 37.16
CA ILE A 345 -5.76 -5.41 37.99
C ILE A 345 -7.21 -5.87 37.81
N LEU A 346 -7.92 -6.10 38.91
CA LEU A 346 -9.33 -6.45 38.89
C LEU A 346 -10.11 -5.84 40.06
N GLY A 347 -11.41 -5.63 39.84
CA GLY A 347 -12.32 -5.16 40.89
C GLY A 347 -12.75 -6.27 41.84
N ARG A 348 -13.04 -5.93 43.10
CA ARG A 348 -13.58 -6.89 44.08
C ARG A 348 -14.92 -7.48 43.60
N PRO A 349 -15.10 -8.81 43.61
CA PRO A 349 -16.37 -9.42 43.22
C PRO A 349 -17.49 -9.14 44.23
N THR A 350 -18.65 -8.69 43.74
CA THR A 350 -19.85 -8.31 44.53
C THR A 350 -20.77 -9.49 44.90
N ARG A 351 -20.28 -10.74 44.96
CA ARG A 351 -21.13 -11.93 45.16
C ARG A 351 -21.26 -12.36 46.63
N SER A 352 -22.46 -12.83 47.00
CA SER A 352 -22.80 -13.44 48.31
C SER A 352 -21.95 -14.68 48.63
N LEU A 353 -21.59 -14.83 49.92
CA LEU A 353 -20.69 -15.88 50.47
C LEU A 353 -21.07 -17.31 50.06
N TRP A 354 -22.36 -17.66 50.06
CA TRP A 354 -22.85 -19.00 49.71
C TRP A 354 -22.63 -19.39 48.24
N ARG A 355 -22.69 -18.42 47.32
CA ARG A 355 -22.38 -18.65 45.90
C ARG A 355 -20.88 -18.73 45.61
N ARG A 356 -20.05 -18.24 46.54
CA ARG A 356 -18.59 -18.36 46.46
C ARG A 356 -18.13 -19.80 46.69
N ILE A 357 -18.82 -20.52 47.56
CA ILE A 357 -18.54 -21.92 47.89
C ILE A 357 -18.95 -22.86 46.75
N THR A 358 -20.05 -22.55 46.04
CA THR A 358 -20.61 -23.45 45.00
C THR A 358 -20.10 -23.20 43.58
N ALA A 359 -19.54 -22.01 43.27
CA ALA A 359 -19.18 -21.63 41.90
C ALA A 359 -17.73 -21.11 41.73
N GLY A 360 -16.94 -21.04 42.80
CA GLY A 360 -15.58 -20.48 42.79
C GLY A 360 -15.54 -18.96 42.55
N SER A 361 -14.36 -18.36 42.73
CA SER A 361 -14.06 -16.95 42.44
C SER A 361 -13.00 -16.90 41.34
N ILE A 362 -13.22 -16.07 40.31
CA ILE A 362 -12.20 -15.79 39.28
C ILE A 362 -10.92 -15.24 39.90
N VAL A 363 -11.05 -14.44 40.97
CA VAL A 363 -9.92 -13.88 41.72
C VAL A 363 -9.07 -15.00 42.31
N ASP A 364 -9.70 -15.96 42.99
CA ASP A 364 -8.99 -17.07 43.63
C ASP A 364 -8.36 -17.99 42.58
N ALA A 365 -9.00 -18.15 41.41
CA ALA A 365 -8.46 -18.93 40.30
C ALA A 365 -7.26 -18.23 39.63
N LEU A 366 -7.31 -16.92 39.46
CA LEU A 366 -6.19 -16.12 38.94
C LEU A 366 -5.01 -16.14 39.92
N ILE A 367 -5.25 -15.97 41.23
CA ILE A 367 -4.20 -16.04 42.27
C ILE A 367 -3.51 -17.40 42.27
N ARG A 368 -4.25 -18.50 42.06
CA ARG A 368 -3.63 -19.84 41.98
C ARG A 368 -2.83 -20.07 40.70
N GLY A 369 -3.15 -19.38 39.60
CA GLY A 369 -2.56 -19.62 38.28
C GLY A 369 -1.60 -18.53 37.78
N SER A 370 -1.42 -17.43 38.53
CA SER A 370 -0.68 -16.25 38.08
C SER A 370 0.81 -16.48 37.91
N GLY A 371 1.40 -17.42 38.66
CA GLY A 371 2.85 -17.58 38.70
C GLY A 371 3.50 -16.27 39.12
N ASP A 372 4.37 -15.73 38.26
CA ASP A 372 5.15 -14.50 38.50
C ASP A 372 4.37 -13.19 38.23
N ILE A 373 3.10 -13.27 37.83
CA ILE A 373 2.27 -12.10 37.53
C ILE A 373 1.61 -11.58 38.82
N ASP A 374 1.85 -10.32 39.16
CA ASP A 374 1.25 -9.70 40.35
C ASP A 374 -0.25 -9.46 40.15
N ILE A 375 -1.06 -9.77 41.16
CA ILE A 375 -2.51 -9.53 41.12
C ILE A 375 -2.91 -8.42 42.09
N TYR A 376 -3.53 -7.37 41.56
CA TYR A 376 -4.05 -6.23 42.31
C TYR A 376 -5.58 -6.23 42.31
N VAL A 377 -6.16 -6.34 43.51
CA VAL A 377 -7.61 -6.23 43.70
C VAL A 377 -7.98 -4.86 44.22
N ILE A 378 -8.70 -4.08 43.43
CA ILE A 378 -9.12 -2.73 43.81
C ILE A 378 -10.45 -2.81 44.57
N SER A 379 -10.44 -2.32 45.81
CA SER A 379 -11.59 -2.24 46.70
C SER A 379 -11.75 -0.80 47.19
N ARG A 380 -12.98 -0.26 47.15
CA ARG A 380 -13.34 0.99 47.84
C ARG A 380 -14.70 0.86 48.51
N GLU A 381 -14.93 1.73 49.50
CA GLU A 381 -16.11 1.75 50.37
C GLU A 381 -17.42 1.58 49.61
N ALA A 382 -18.19 0.61 50.10
CA ALA A 382 -19.53 0.32 49.64
C ALA A 382 -20.41 1.54 49.95
N ILE A 383 -20.85 2.25 48.91
CA ILE A 383 -22.20 2.81 48.96
C ILE A 383 -23.10 1.56 49.06
N PRO A 384 -23.97 1.43 50.08
CA PRO A 384 -24.78 0.25 50.25
C PRO A 384 -25.77 0.15 49.07
N ASP A 385 -25.37 -0.59 48.04
CA ASP A 385 -26.27 -0.97 46.97
C ASP A 385 -27.35 -1.86 47.59
N LYS A 386 -28.57 -1.32 47.68
CA LYS A 386 -29.76 -2.14 47.87
C LYS A 386 -29.67 -3.27 46.83
N PRO A 387 -29.75 -4.54 47.21
CA PRO A 387 -29.66 -5.63 46.26
C PRO A 387 -30.80 -5.43 45.26
N ALA A 388 -30.47 -4.96 44.06
CA ALA A 388 -31.40 -4.93 42.96
C ALA A 388 -31.76 -6.39 42.70
N ALA A 389 -32.90 -6.80 43.23
CA ALA A 389 -33.49 -8.09 42.94
C ALA A 389 -33.70 -8.10 41.44
N ARG A 390 -32.73 -8.68 40.71
CA ARG A 390 -32.79 -8.90 39.28
C ARG A 390 -34.03 -9.75 39.02
N ARG A 391 -35.15 -9.08 38.69
CA ARG A 391 -36.30 -9.73 38.08
C ARG A 391 -35.81 -10.27 36.76
N ARG A 392 -35.64 -11.60 36.69
CA ARG A 392 -35.54 -12.28 35.39
C ARG A 392 -36.78 -11.86 34.60
N PRO A 393 -36.68 -11.45 33.33
CA PRO A 393 -37.87 -11.25 32.52
C PRO A 393 -38.64 -12.58 32.56
N ALA A 394 -39.88 -12.54 33.05
CA ALA A 394 -40.75 -13.69 33.05
C ALA A 394 -40.98 -14.04 31.58
N ARG A 395 -40.34 -15.09 31.09
CA ARG A 395 -40.72 -15.68 29.81
C ARG A 395 -42.14 -16.18 29.99
N GLU A 396 -43.08 -15.64 29.23
CA GLU A 396 -44.43 -16.18 29.16
C GLU A 396 -44.34 -17.66 28.79
N PRO A 397 -45.06 -18.56 29.50
CA PRO A 397 -45.03 -19.98 29.19
C PRO A 397 -45.59 -20.19 27.78
N ASP A 398 -44.77 -20.80 26.91
CA ASP A 398 -45.15 -21.23 25.57
C ASP A 398 -46.11 -22.44 25.68
N TRP A 399 -47.36 -22.19 26.04
CA TRP A 399 -48.43 -23.19 26.19
C TRP A 399 -48.54 -24.19 25.03
N PRO A 400 -48.42 -23.81 23.75
CA PRO A 400 -48.45 -24.79 22.67
C PRO A 400 -47.24 -25.76 22.68
N ALA A 401 -46.08 -25.35 23.22
CA ALA A 401 -44.96 -26.26 23.43
C ALA A 401 -45.25 -27.32 24.50
N TYR A 402 -45.96 -26.96 25.57
CA TYR A 402 -46.42 -27.91 26.59
C TYR A 402 -47.52 -28.84 26.05
N GLY A 403 -48.43 -28.34 25.21
CA GLY A 403 -49.42 -29.18 24.53
C GLY A 403 -48.79 -30.25 23.64
N ARG A 404 -47.79 -29.88 22.83
CA ARG A 404 -47.01 -30.83 22.02
C ARG A 404 -46.26 -31.85 22.89
N ALA A 405 -45.70 -31.41 24.02
CA ALA A 405 -45.03 -32.30 24.97
C ALA A 405 -46.00 -33.36 25.52
N THR A 406 -47.19 -32.96 25.96
CA THR A 406 -48.24 -33.89 26.43
C THR A 406 -48.64 -34.88 25.34
N ALA A 407 -48.86 -34.42 24.12
CA ALA A 407 -49.23 -35.29 22.99
C ALA A 407 -48.16 -36.36 22.72
N VAL A 408 -46.87 -36.01 22.79
CA VAL A 408 -45.78 -36.97 22.63
C VAL A 408 -45.77 -38.00 23.77
N VAL A 409 -45.99 -37.58 25.02
CA VAL A 409 -46.04 -38.52 26.16
C VAL A 409 -47.24 -39.47 26.07
N VAL A 410 -48.41 -38.97 25.64
CA VAL A 410 -49.59 -39.80 25.39
C VAL A 410 -49.31 -40.83 24.29
N LEU A 411 -48.68 -40.41 23.19
CA LEU A 411 -48.28 -41.31 22.11
C LEU A 411 -47.30 -42.38 22.58
N CYS A 412 -46.29 -42.00 23.38
CA CYS A 412 -45.33 -42.94 23.97
C CYS A 412 -46.03 -43.95 24.89
N THR A 413 -47.02 -43.50 25.67
CA THR A 413 -47.80 -44.36 26.57
C THR A 413 -48.66 -45.34 25.80
N ALA A 414 -49.31 -44.91 24.70
CA ALA A 414 -50.07 -45.79 23.83
C ALA A 414 -49.18 -46.85 23.14
N LEU A 415 -48.00 -46.44 22.66
CA LEU A 415 -47.03 -47.35 22.05
C LEU A 415 -46.47 -48.34 23.07
N ALA A 416 -46.12 -47.87 24.27
CA ALA A 416 -45.67 -48.71 25.37
C ALA A 416 -46.76 -49.72 25.78
N ARG A 417 -48.04 -49.33 25.78
CA ARG A 417 -49.16 -50.22 26.11
C ARG A 417 -49.34 -51.35 25.08
N LEU A 418 -49.05 -51.06 23.81
CA LEU A 418 -49.05 -52.04 22.72
C LEU A 418 -47.85 -53.01 22.81
N MET A 419 -46.69 -52.50 23.26
CA MET A 419 -45.46 -53.29 23.42
C MET A 419 -45.43 -54.12 24.71
N TYR A 420 -46.15 -53.68 25.74
CA TYR A 420 -46.19 -54.32 27.07
C TYR A 420 -46.32 -55.85 27.08
N PRO A 421 -47.19 -56.50 26.27
CA PRO A 421 -47.28 -57.97 26.28
C PRO A 421 -46.09 -58.71 25.66
N TYR A 422 -45.21 -58.01 24.92
CA TYR A 422 -44.12 -58.63 24.15
C TYR A 422 -42.71 -58.26 24.66
N PHE A 423 -42.58 -57.23 25.50
CA PHE A 423 -41.30 -56.66 25.91
C PHE A 423 -41.23 -56.41 27.42
N GLU A 424 -40.02 -56.49 27.98
CA GLU A 424 -39.75 -56.13 29.38
C GLU A 424 -39.92 -54.63 29.66
N LEU A 425 -40.17 -54.28 30.94
CA LEU A 425 -40.32 -52.89 31.40
C LEU A 425 -39.12 -51.99 31.07
N SER A 426 -37.91 -52.56 31.05
CA SER A 426 -36.65 -51.88 30.68
C SER A 426 -36.69 -51.29 29.26
N ASN A 427 -37.34 -51.98 28.31
CA ASN A 427 -37.45 -51.54 26.91
C ASN A 427 -38.53 -50.45 26.74
N LEU A 428 -39.59 -50.48 27.55
CA LEU A 428 -40.65 -49.47 27.54
C LEU A 428 -40.11 -48.10 27.97
N ILE A 429 -39.17 -48.07 28.92
CA ILE A 429 -38.47 -46.85 29.36
C ILE A 429 -37.75 -46.16 28.20
N MET A 430 -37.16 -46.93 27.27
CA MET A 430 -36.46 -46.37 26.11
C MET A 430 -37.40 -45.59 25.18
N VAL A 431 -38.67 -46.02 25.06
CA VAL A 431 -39.69 -45.32 24.27
C VAL A 431 -39.98 -43.93 24.87
N TYR A 432 -40.11 -43.85 26.19
CA TYR A 432 -40.28 -42.58 26.88
C TYR A 432 -39.04 -41.68 26.78
N LEU A 433 -37.83 -42.24 26.93
CA LEU A 433 -36.59 -41.50 26.73
C LEU A 433 -36.49 -40.92 25.31
N LEU A 434 -36.88 -41.69 24.29
CA LEU A 434 -36.92 -41.23 22.90
C LEU A 434 -37.93 -40.09 22.71
N GLY A 435 -39.14 -40.23 23.28
CA GLY A 435 -40.18 -39.20 23.23
C GLY A 435 -39.73 -37.89 23.88
N VAL A 436 -39.15 -37.97 25.09
CA VAL A 436 -38.60 -36.80 25.80
C VAL A 436 -37.47 -36.14 25.01
N THR A 437 -36.62 -36.93 24.35
CA THR A 437 -35.56 -36.43 23.47
C THR A 437 -36.13 -35.69 22.26
N ALA A 438 -37.18 -36.20 21.64
CA ALA A 438 -37.87 -35.53 20.53
C ALA A 438 -38.50 -34.19 20.96
N VAL A 439 -39.07 -34.14 22.17
CA VAL A 439 -39.60 -32.89 22.76
C VAL A 439 -38.46 -31.90 23.05
N ALA A 440 -37.32 -32.36 23.59
CA ALA A 440 -36.13 -31.52 23.80
C ALA A 440 -35.64 -30.90 22.48
N ALA A 441 -35.59 -31.71 21.42
CA ALA A 441 -35.14 -31.30 20.10
C ALA A 441 -36.07 -30.27 19.41
N ARG A 442 -37.35 -30.16 19.81
CA ARG A 442 -38.34 -29.29 19.14
C ARG A 442 -38.91 -28.17 20.03
N SER A 443 -39.30 -28.46 21.27
CA SER A 443 -40.16 -27.61 22.11
C SER A 443 -39.45 -26.87 23.25
N GLY A 444 -38.12 -26.96 23.37
CA GLY A 444 -37.34 -26.18 24.34
C GLY A 444 -37.29 -26.77 25.76
N PRO A 445 -36.55 -26.13 26.69
CA PRO A 445 -36.14 -26.75 27.96
C PRO A 445 -37.29 -26.91 28.96
N GLY A 446 -38.23 -25.96 29.02
CA GLY A 446 -39.38 -26.04 29.93
C GLY A 446 -40.34 -27.17 29.55
N ALA A 447 -40.69 -27.28 28.26
CA ALA A 447 -41.54 -28.35 27.75
C ALA A 447 -40.89 -29.74 27.85
N SER A 448 -39.58 -29.85 27.66
CA SER A 448 -38.84 -31.12 27.83
C SER A 448 -38.76 -31.56 29.29
N ALA A 449 -38.51 -30.64 30.23
CA ALA A 449 -38.54 -30.96 31.66
C ALA A 449 -39.94 -31.42 32.09
N PHE A 450 -40.98 -30.72 31.63
CA PHE A 450 -42.37 -31.12 31.86
C PHE A 450 -42.68 -32.49 31.25
N ALA A 451 -42.28 -32.75 30.00
CA ALA A 451 -42.44 -34.06 29.36
C ALA A 451 -41.74 -35.19 30.13
N SER A 452 -40.59 -34.90 30.74
CA SER A 452 -39.82 -35.88 31.53
C SER A 452 -40.56 -36.28 32.79
N VAL A 453 -41.05 -35.30 33.55
CA VAL A 453 -41.86 -35.52 34.76
C VAL A 453 -43.16 -36.25 34.41
N LEU A 454 -43.83 -35.82 33.34
CA LEU A 454 -45.07 -36.46 32.88
C LEU A 454 -44.82 -37.89 32.38
N SER A 455 -43.68 -38.16 31.74
CA SER A 455 -43.29 -39.50 31.29
C SER A 455 -43.04 -40.45 32.45
N VAL A 456 -42.34 -39.99 33.50
CA VAL A 456 -42.12 -40.76 34.73
C VAL A 456 -43.45 -41.05 35.43
N ALA A 457 -44.31 -40.04 35.57
CA ALA A 457 -45.63 -40.21 36.19
C ALA A 457 -46.54 -41.14 35.40
N ALA A 458 -46.55 -41.04 34.07
CA ALA A 458 -47.32 -41.94 33.20
C ALA A 458 -46.77 -43.37 33.26
N PHE A 459 -45.45 -43.53 33.26
CA PHE A 459 -44.84 -44.85 33.34
C PHE A 459 -45.16 -45.56 34.66
N ASP A 460 -45.01 -44.84 35.78
CA ASP A 460 -45.34 -45.35 37.12
C ASP A 460 -46.80 -45.79 37.21
N PHE A 461 -47.72 -44.91 36.80
CA PHE A 461 -49.15 -45.16 36.90
C PHE A 461 -49.66 -46.33 36.03
N PHE A 462 -49.10 -46.53 34.83
CA PHE A 462 -49.63 -47.53 33.89
C PHE A 462 -48.88 -48.87 33.89
N PHE A 463 -47.58 -48.89 34.21
CA PHE A 463 -46.73 -50.06 33.96
C PHE A 463 -46.05 -50.64 35.22
N VAL A 464 -45.93 -49.89 36.31
CA VAL A 464 -45.33 -50.39 37.56
C VAL A 464 -46.40 -51.05 38.44
N PRO A 465 -46.19 -52.26 38.98
CA PRO A 465 -47.12 -52.89 39.93
C PRO A 465 -47.02 -52.28 41.34
N PRO A 466 -48.13 -52.05 42.07
CA PRO A 466 -49.52 -52.22 41.64
C PRO A 466 -49.93 -51.16 40.60
N HIS A 467 -50.64 -51.60 39.55
CA HIS A 467 -51.03 -50.72 38.45
C HIS A 467 -52.13 -49.72 38.86
N LEU A 468 -52.19 -48.58 38.15
CA LEU A 468 -53.16 -47.50 38.37
C LEU A 468 -53.06 -46.83 39.75
N THR A 469 -51.88 -46.90 40.37
CA THR A 469 -51.54 -46.20 41.60
C THR A 469 -50.10 -45.70 41.55
N PHE A 470 -49.80 -44.65 42.31
CA PHE A 470 -48.43 -44.10 42.47
C PHE A 470 -47.68 -44.76 43.64
N ALA A 471 -48.16 -45.94 44.09
CA ALA A 471 -47.58 -46.64 45.22
C ALA A 471 -46.36 -47.45 44.76
N VAL A 472 -45.17 -46.88 44.92
CA VAL A 472 -43.91 -47.55 44.56
C VAL A 472 -43.55 -48.56 45.65
N ALA A 473 -43.81 -49.85 45.39
CA ALA A 473 -43.51 -50.94 46.33
C ALA A 473 -42.04 -51.42 46.27
N ASP A 474 -41.32 -51.14 45.18
CA ASP A 474 -39.96 -51.62 44.93
C ASP A 474 -38.99 -50.45 44.69
N ALA A 475 -37.92 -50.41 45.49
CA ALA A 475 -36.88 -49.39 45.43
C ALA A 475 -36.11 -49.38 44.09
N GLN A 476 -36.15 -50.47 43.32
CA GLN A 476 -35.51 -50.55 42.00
C GLN A 476 -36.09 -49.55 40.98
N TYR A 477 -37.40 -49.25 41.06
CA TYR A 477 -38.03 -48.29 40.15
C TYR A 477 -37.66 -46.84 40.49
N LEU A 478 -37.40 -46.52 41.76
CA LEU A 478 -36.92 -45.20 42.18
C LEU A 478 -35.57 -44.85 41.54
N ILE A 479 -34.64 -45.82 41.46
CA ILE A 479 -33.35 -45.65 40.79
C ILE A 479 -33.56 -45.39 39.30
N THR A 480 -34.48 -46.13 38.68
CA THR A 480 -34.80 -46.00 37.26
C THR A 480 -35.38 -44.63 36.92
N PHE A 481 -36.29 -44.10 37.76
CA PHE A 481 -36.84 -42.75 37.60
C PHE A 481 -35.79 -41.67 37.76
N ALA A 482 -34.89 -41.82 38.73
CA ALA A 482 -33.78 -40.90 38.94
C ALA A 482 -32.84 -40.86 37.73
N VAL A 483 -32.45 -42.04 37.19
CA VAL A 483 -31.60 -42.13 36.00
C VAL A 483 -32.31 -41.55 34.77
N MET A 484 -33.58 -41.87 34.55
CA MET A 484 -34.36 -41.35 33.42
C MET A 484 -34.47 -39.82 33.47
N LEU A 485 -34.70 -39.26 34.66
CA LEU A 485 -34.75 -37.81 34.88
C LEU A 485 -33.39 -37.15 34.62
N VAL A 486 -32.29 -37.75 35.10
CA VAL A 486 -30.93 -37.24 34.87
C VAL A 486 -30.59 -37.27 33.37
N VAL A 487 -30.85 -38.38 32.68
CA VAL A 487 -30.61 -38.51 31.23
C VAL A 487 -31.42 -37.45 30.46
N ALA A 488 -32.70 -37.27 30.79
CA ALA A 488 -33.55 -36.26 30.17
C ALA A 488 -33.04 -34.83 30.40
N LEU A 489 -32.58 -34.50 31.62
CA LEU A 489 -32.01 -33.19 31.95
C LEU A 489 -30.69 -32.94 31.22
N VAL A 490 -29.84 -33.96 31.06
CA VAL A 490 -28.59 -33.88 30.30
C VAL A 490 -28.89 -33.63 28.82
N ILE A 491 -29.81 -34.38 28.21
CA ILE A 491 -30.22 -34.23 26.81
C ILE A 491 -30.84 -32.84 26.56
N SER A 492 -31.71 -32.38 27.46
CA SER A 492 -32.29 -31.04 27.42
C SER A 492 -31.20 -29.95 27.52
N GLY A 493 -30.26 -30.11 28.44
CA GLY A 493 -29.12 -29.22 28.62
C GLY A 493 -28.18 -29.15 27.41
N LEU A 494 -27.91 -30.29 26.76
CA LEU A 494 -27.07 -30.37 25.57
C LEU A 494 -27.76 -29.72 24.36
N THR A 495 -29.05 -29.97 24.18
CA THR A 495 -29.84 -29.40 23.07
C THR A 495 -29.89 -27.87 23.12
N VAL A 496 -30.03 -27.29 24.32
CA VAL A 496 -29.99 -25.83 24.50
C VAL A 496 -28.61 -25.27 24.12
N ARG A 497 -27.52 -25.96 24.45
CA ARG A 497 -26.16 -25.54 24.06
C ARG A 497 -25.96 -25.62 22.55
N ILE A 498 -26.36 -26.73 21.91
CA ILE A 498 -26.23 -26.91 20.46
C ILE A 498 -26.99 -25.81 19.72
N ARG A 499 -28.23 -25.50 20.11
CA ARG A 499 -29.01 -24.40 19.50
C ARG A 499 -28.34 -23.03 19.69
N ALA A 500 -27.81 -22.75 20.88
CA ALA A 500 -27.09 -21.51 21.13
C ALA A 500 -25.82 -21.38 20.27
N HIS A 501 -25.08 -22.48 20.08
CA HIS A 501 -23.91 -22.51 19.19
C HIS A 501 -24.30 -22.34 17.72
N ALA A 502 -25.39 -22.97 17.26
CA ALA A 502 -25.88 -22.85 15.89
C ALA A 502 -26.33 -21.41 15.55
N GLU A 503 -26.99 -20.73 16.48
CA GLU A 503 -27.43 -19.35 16.26
C GLU A 503 -26.26 -18.37 16.20
N LEU A 504 -25.28 -18.52 17.11
CA LEU A 504 -24.05 -17.72 17.07
C LEU A 504 -23.25 -17.97 15.78
N ALA A 505 -23.18 -19.22 15.30
CA ALA A 505 -22.53 -19.56 14.04
C ALA A 505 -23.23 -18.89 12.84
N ARG A 506 -24.56 -18.92 12.79
CA ARG A 506 -25.35 -18.25 11.73
C ARG A 506 -25.20 -16.74 11.75
N GLN A 507 -25.12 -16.11 12.92
CA GLN A 507 -24.87 -14.68 13.02
C GLN A 507 -23.48 -14.32 12.50
N ARG A 508 -22.46 -15.13 12.81
CA ARG A 508 -21.10 -14.95 12.27
C ARG A 508 -21.08 -15.10 10.75
N GLU A 509 -21.72 -16.13 10.21
CA GLU A 509 -21.83 -16.36 8.76
C GLU A 509 -22.46 -15.16 8.03
N ARG A 510 -23.57 -14.62 8.54
CA ARG A 510 -24.22 -13.43 7.96
C ARG A 510 -23.31 -12.21 7.95
N ARG A 511 -22.56 -11.97 9.05
CA ARG A 511 -21.61 -10.85 9.14
C ARG A 511 -20.49 -10.97 8.11
N THR A 512 -19.88 -12.16 8.01
CA THR A 512 -18.80 -12.41 7.05
C THR A 512 -19.29 -12.29 5.60
N ALA A 513 -20.49 -12.80 5.30
CA ALA A 513 -21.08 -12.69 3.97
C ALA A 513 -21.34 -11.23 3.57
N ALA A 514 -21.87 -10.40 4.47
CA ALA A 514 -22.12 -8.98 4.21
C ALA A 514 -20.82 -8.18 3.97
N LEU A 515 -19.80 -8.41 4.79
CA LEU A 515 -18.47 -7.79 4.60
C LEU A 515 -17.80 -8.22 3.30
N TYR A 516 -17.90 -9.51 2.95
CA TYR A 516 -17.34 -10.04 1.71
C TYR A 516 -18.04 -9.48 0.47
N ALA A 517 -19.37 -9.36 0.51
CA ALA A 517 -20.15 -8.75 -0.58
C ALA A 517 -19.72 -7.31 -0.85
N LEU A 518 -19.63 -6.48 0.20
CA LEU A 518 -19.13 -5.11 0.11
C LEU A 518 -17.71 -5.06 -0.47
N SER A 519 -16.77 -5.81 0.12
CA SER A 519 -15.36 -5.77 -0.29
C SER A 519 -15.19 -6.18 -1.76
N ARG A 520 -15.94 -7.19 -2.22
CA ARG A 520 -15.92 -7.65 -3.61
C ARG A 520 -16.50 -6.60 -4.58
N GLU A 521 -17.59 -5.93 -4.22
CA GLU A 521 -18.15 -4.87 -5.07
C GLU A 521 -17.24 -3.64 -5.13
N LEU A 522 -16.66 -3.23 -4.01
CA LEU A 522 -15.69 -2.13 -3.95
C LEU A 522 -14.40 -2.44 -4.74
N ALA A 523 -14.01 -3.72 -4.83
CA ALA A 523 -12.87 -4.16 -5.64
C ALA A 523 -13.13 -4.09 -7.15
N GLY A 524 -14.35 -4.35 -7.60
CA GLY A 524 -14.72 -4.35 -9.03
C GLY A 524 -15.08 -2.99 -9.60
N THR A 525 -15.24 -1.97 -8.77
CA THR A 525 -15.76 -0.66 -9.18
C THR A 525 -14.66 0.31 -9.58
N ARG A 526 -14.84 1.01 -10.70
CA ARG A 526 -13.95 2.10 -11.15
C ARG A 526 -14.60 3.47 -10.94
N GLY A 527 -13.78 4.42 -10.50
CA GLY A 527 -14.17 5.80 -10.25
C GLY A 527 -14.77 6.01 -8.86
N VAL A 528 -14.44 7.17 -8.27
CA VAL A 528 -14.84 7.57 -6.91
C VAL A 528 -16.37 7.52 -6.74
N ASP A 529 -17.14 8.10 -7.66
CA ASP A 529 -18.60 8.19 -7.51
C ASP A 529 -19.29 6.83 -7.47
N ASN A 530 -18.87 5.90 -8.34
CA ASN A 530 -19.46 4.56 -8.38
C ASN A 530 -19.13 3.78 -7.11
N LEU A 531 -17.91 3.94 -6.61
CA LEU A 531 -17.46 3.32 -5.37
C LEU A 531 -18.27 3.82 -4.18
N LEU A 532 -18.45 5.13 -4.06
CA LEU A 532 -19.27 5.72 -2.99
C LEU A 532 -20.71 5.24 -3.09
N ARG A 533 -21.27 5.16 -4.31
CA ARG A 533 -22.62 4.63 -4.53
C ARG A 533 -22.79 3.18 -4.08
N ALA A 534 -21.84 2.31 -4.43
CA ALA A 534 -21.85 0.92 -3.99
C ALA A 534 -21.75 0.80 -2.46
N ALA A 535 -20.82 1.55 -1.85
CA ALA A 535 -20.63 1.57 -0.40
C ALA A 535 -21.89 2.01 0.35
N GLY A 536 -22.46 3.17 -0.01
CA GLY A 536 -23.62 3.69 0.71
C GLY A 536 -24.89 2.86 0.51
N ARG A 537 -25.09 2.21 -0.66
CA ARG A 537 -26.19 1.26 -0.85
C ARG A 537 -26.06 0.07 0.09
N HIS A 538 -24.88 -0.57 0.17
CA HIS A 538 -24.66 -1.70 1.07
C HIS A 538 -24.77 -1.33 2.54
N ILE A 539 -24.32 -0.13 2.93
CA ILE A 539 -24.48 0.38 4.31
C ILE A 539 -25.96 0.62 4.61
N ALA A 540 -26.71 1.24 3.69
CA ALA A 540 -28.15 1.46 3.85
C ALA A 540 -28.94 0.14 3.96
N GLU A 541 -28.61 -0.87 3.14
CA GLU A 541 -29.25 -2.19 3.18
C GLU A 541 -28.94 -2.97 4.47
N THR A 542 -27.72 -2.82 5.00
CA THR A 542 -27.27 -3.60 6.18
C THR A 542 -27.76 -2.98 7.49
N PHE A 543 -27.67 -1.65 7.62
CA PHE A 543 -27.96 -0.94 8.87
C PHE A 543 -29.34 -0.31 8.90
N GLY A 544 -29.99 -0.14 7.74
CA GLY A 544 -31.29 0.51 7.62
C GLY A 544 -31.21 2.03 7.87
N GLY A 545 -31.68 2.82 6.90
CA GLY A 545 -31.73 4.28 7.04
C GLY A 545 -31.14 4.99 5.83
N GLN A 546 -30.78 6.25 6.02
CA GLN A 546 -30.24 7.09 4.96
C GLN A 546 -28.75 7.31 5.15
N VAL A 547 -27.99 7.20 4.06
CA VAL A 547 -26.54 7.32 4.05
C VAL A 547 -26.10 8.46 3.15
N ALA A 548 -25.13 9.24 3.61
CA ALA A 548 -24.43 10.27 2.85
C ALA A 548 -22.92 10.09 3.02
N VAL A 549 -22.17 10.36 1.96
CA VAL A 549 -20.70 10.44 2.03
C VAL A 549 -20.26 11.84 1.62
N LEU A 550 -19.48 12.47 2.48
CA LEU A 550 -18.89 13.79 2.26
C LEU A 550 -17.40 13.64 1.98
N LEU A 551 -16.92 14.30 0.94
CA LEU A 551 -15.49 14.37 0.64
C LEU A 551 -15.03 15.83 0.71
N PRO A 552 -13.77 16.07 1.14
CA PRO A 552 -13.20 17.40 1.14
C PRO A 552 -12.97 17.89 -0.28
N ASP A 553 -13.18 19.18 -0.49
CA ASP A 553 -12.68 19.91 -1.67
C ASP A 553 -11.16 20.19 -1.54
N PRO A 554 -10.50 20.76 -2.56
CA PRO A 554 -9.09 21.13 -2.47
C PRO A 554 -8.74 22.11 -1.34
N ALA A 555 -9.73 22.84 -0.81
CA ALA A 555 -9.59 23.74 0.34
C ALA A 555 -9.92 23.07 1.69
N SER A 556 -10.08 21.74 1.72
CA SER A 556 -10.43 20.94 2.90
C SER A 556 -11.81 21.22 3.50
N HIS A 557 -12.72 21.82 2.73
CA HIS A 557 -14.12 21.95 3.10
C HIS A 557 -14.92 20.75 2.61
N LEU A 558 -15.65 20.10 3.52
CA LEU A 558 -16.51 18.99 3.14
C LEU A 558 -17.67 19.47 2.25
N SER A 559 -17.79 18.84 1.08
CA SER A 559 -18.95 19.01 0.20
C SER A 559 -19.68 17.67 0.05
N LEU A 560 -21.01 17.75 -0.08
CA LEU A 560 -21.83 16.58 -0.36
C LEU A 560 -21.60 16.16 -1.82
N GLN A 561 -20.84 15.09 -2.03
CA GLN A 561 -20.59 14.52 -3.36
C GLN A 561 -21.69 13.55 -3.79
N THR A 562 -22.26 12.77 -2.86
CA THR A 562 -23.32 11.81 -3.19
C THR A 562 -24.28 11.56 -2.02
N ALA A 563 -25.58 11.78 -2.24
CA ALA A 563 -26.66 11.30 -1.37
C ALA A 563 -27.24 10.00 -1.95
N LEU A 564 -27.27 8.93 -1.16
CA LEU A 564 -27.50 7.57 -1.66
C LEU A 564 -28.90 7.01 -1.38
N SER A 565 -29.68 7.68 -0.54
CA SER A 565 -31.06 7.32 -0.25
C SER A 565 -31.83 8.61 0.06
N GLY A 566 -33.00 8.80 -0.57
CA GLY A 566 -33.68 10.09 -0.73
C GLY A 566 -33.63 11.06 0.47
N GLN A 567 -33.44 12.34 0.17
CA GLN A 567 -33.50 13.48 1.11
C GLN A 567 -32.68 13.29 2.40
N PHE A 568 -31.40 12.93 2.29
CA PHE A 568 -30.45 13.24 3.35
C PHE A 568 -30.15 14.76 3.30
N GLU A 569 -31.04 15.56 3.88
CA GLU A 569 -30.89 17.01 3.96
C GLU A 569 -29.85 17.37 5.02
N ILE A 570 -28.63 17.69 4.57
CA ILE A 570 -27.58 18.15 5.47
C ILE A 570 -27.82 19.62 5.81
N THR A 571 -28.19 19.88 7.06
CA THR A 571 -28.31 21.26 7.57
C THR A 571 -26.90 21.87 7.75
N SER A 572 -26.76 23.20 7.76
CA SER A 572 -25.46 23.86 8.04
C SER A 572 -24.82 23.43 9.37
N SER A 573 -25.63 23.15 10.40
CA SER A 573 -25.16 22.58 11.66
C SER A 573 -24.60 21.17 11.52
N GLU A 574 -25.17 20.36 10.62
CA GLU A 574 -24.73 18.99 10.34
C GLU A 574 -23.44 18.95 9.51
N LEU A 575 -23.28 19.88 8.56
CA LEU A 575 -22.00 20.09 7.89
C LEU A 575 -20.89 20.44 8.89
N GLY A 576 -21.19 21.26 9.90
CA GLY A 576 -20.23 21.58 10.97
C GLY A 576 -19.82 20.37 11.81
N VAL A 577 -20.76 19.47 12.10
CA VAL A 577 -20.45 18.20 12.80
C VAL A 577 -19.60 17.30 11.91
N ALA A 578 -19.94 17.15 10.64
CA ALA A 578 -19.15 16.37 9.69
C ALA A 578 -17.73 16.95 9.53
N GLN A 579 -17.59 18.28 9.44
CA GLN A 579 -16.29 18.94 9.34
C GLN A 579 -15.44 18.67 10.59
N TRP A 580 -16.04 18.75 11.79
CA TRP A 580 -15.36 18.41 13.02
C TRP A 580 -14.85 16.96 13.02
N VAL A 581 -15.67 16.01 12.55
CA VAL A 581 -15.30 14.59 12.42
C VAL A 581 -14.13 14.40 11.45
N TYR A 582 -14.12 15.11 10.33
CA TYR A 582 -13.02 15.08 9.36
C TYR A 582 -11.71 15.60 9.97
N GLU A 583 -11.76 16.73 10.68
CA GLU A 583 -10.58 17.36 11.28
C GLU A 583 -10.00 16.56 12.46
N HIS A 584 -10.85 15.95 13.28
CA HIS A 584 -10.44 15.29 14.52
C HIS A 584 -10.30 13.77 14.37
N GLY A 585 -10.78 13.18 13.27
CA GLY A 585 -10.72 11.73 13.03
C GLY A 585 -11.51 10.91 14.06
N GLN A 586 -12.54 11.48 14.67
CA GLN A 586 -13.35 10.84 15.71
C GLN A 586 -14.83 10.85 15.32
N MET A 587 -15.57 9.79 15.62
CA MET A 587 -17.01 9.75 15.38
C MET A 587 -17.76 10.78 16.24
N ALA A 588 -18.82 11.36 15.70
CA ALA A 588 -19.66 12.34 16.41
C ALA A 588 -21.11 12.28 15.94
N GLY A 589 -22.00 12.92 16.69
CA GLY A 589 -23.41 13.00 16.35
C GLY A 589 -24.28 12.01 17.12
N LEU A 590 -25.37 11.59 16.47
CA LEU A 590 -26.45 10.79 17.07
C LEU A 590 -25.93 9.53 17.77
N GLY A 591 -26.24 9.37 19.06
CA GLY A 591 -25.84 8.19 19.84
C GLY A 591 -24.39 8.21 20.37
N THR A 592 -23.65 9.31 20.17
CA THR A 592 -22.29 9.48 20.71
C THR A 592 -22.25 10.48 21.87
N SER A 593 -21.14 10.56 22.60
CA SER A 593 -20.90 11.60 23.61
C SER A 593 -20.41 12.92 23.02
N THR A 594 -20.10 12.95 21.73
CA THR A 594 -19.45 14.08 21.04
C THR A 594 -20.45 14.69 20.07
N LEU A 595 -20.86 15.93 20.32
CA LEU A 595 -21.90 16.62 19.53
C LEU A 595 -23.22 15.83 19.39
N PRO A 596 -23.83 15.33 20.50
CA PRO A 596 -24.99 14.44 20.47
C PRO A 596 -26.27 15.04 19.87
N GLY A 597 -26.31 16.36 19.67
CA GLY A 597 -27.46 17.08 19.12
C GLY A 597 -27.66 16.93 17.61
N ALA A 598 -26.75 16.27 16.90
CA ALA A 598 -26.89 15.99 15.47
C ALA A 598 -27.97 14.93 15.20
N LYS A 599 -28.64 14.99 14.03
CA LYS A 599 -29.71 14.03 13.68
C LYS A 599 -29.19 12.77 13.00
N ALA A 600 -27.90 12.72 12.69
CA ALA A 600 -27.22 11.57 12.11
C ALA A 600 -25.92 11.27 12.87
N LEU A 601 -25.45 10.04 12.74
CA LEU A 601 -24.14 9.59 13.20
C LEU A 601 -23.12 9.83 12.09
N TYR A 602 -22.00 10.47 12.41
CA TYR A 602 -20.92 10.76 11.47
C TYR A 602 -19.67 9.99 11.85
N LEU A 603 -19.11 9.24 10.90
CA LEU A 603 -17.88 8.46 11.05
C LEU A 603 -16.82 8.93 10.04
N PRO A 604 -15.56 9.08 10.46
CA PRO A 604 -14.48 9.41 9.54
C PRO A 604 -14.13 8.21 8.67
N LEU A 605 -13.85 8.46 7.39
CA LEU A 605 -13.26 7.48 6.47
C LEU A 605 -11.73 7.52 6.64
N MET A 606 -11.23 6.78 7.63
CA MET A 606 -9.82 6.84 8.04
C MET A 606 -8.91 5.92 7.24
N THR A 607 -7.73 6.43 6.89
CA THR A 607 -6.59 5.65 6.39
C THR A 607 -5.32 5.98 7.16
N SER A 608 -4.20 5.36 6.78
CA SER A 608 -2.89 5.66 7.37
C SER A 608 -2.43 7.11 7.17
N GLN A 609 -2.99 7.81 6.17
CA GLN A 609 -2.65 9.21 5.84
C GLN A 609 -3.60 10.24 6.47
N GLY A 610 -4.67 9.79 7.14
CA GLY A 610 -5.67 10.66 7.76
C GLY A 610 -7.10 10.35 7.28
N ALA A 611 -8.03 11.27 7.57
CA ALA A 611 -9.40 11.15 7.09
C ALA A 611 -9.48 11.54 5.60
N LEU A 612 -10.06 10.67 4.77
CA LEU A 612 -10.31 10.97 3.35
C LEU A 612 -11.67 11.60 3.09
N GLY A 613 -12.57 11.53 4.08
CA GLY A 613 -13.95 11.98 4.02
C GLY A 613 -14.74 11.54 5.24
N VAL A 614 -16.05 11.73 5.21
CA VAL A 614 -16.96 11.43 6.33
C VAL A 614 -18.19 10.69 5.82
N LEU A 615 -18.54 9.61 6.51
CA LEU A 615 -19.77 8.85 6.32
C LEU A 615 -20.82 9.34 7.32
N GLY A 616 -21.95 9.83 6.83
CA GLY A 616 -23.14 10.14 7.62
C GLY A 616 -24.18 9.04 7.52
N LEU A 617 -24.67 8.54 8.64
CA LEU A 617 -25.75 7.55 8.73
C LEU A 617 -26.89 8.09 9.61
N ARG A 618 -28.08 8.21 9.02
CA ARG A 618 -29.32 8.50 9.74
C ARG A 618 -30.13 7.21 9.85
N PRO A 619 -30.09 6.50 11.00
CA PRO A 619 -30.80 5.23 11.16
C PRO A 619 -32.31 5.39 11.08
N ALA A 620 -32.99 4.31 10.67
CA ALA A 620 -34.44 4.20 10.83
C ALA A 620 -34.84 3.86 12.28
N ASP A 621 -34.00 3.09 13.00
CA ASP A 621 -34.20 2.71 14.39
C ASP A 621 -32.95 3.02 15.23
N LEU A 622 -33.11 3.93 16.18
CA LEU A 622 -32.06 4.43 17.08
C LEU A 622 -31.53 3.36 18.04
N ASP A 623 -32.38 2.45 18.51
CA ASP A 623 -31.99 1.46 19.50
C ASP A 623 -31.11 0.36 18.88
N SER A 624 -31.32 0.08 17.58
CA SER A 624 -30.52 -0.88 16.82
C SER A 624 -29.04 -0.46 16.68
N LEU A 625 -28.76 0.83 16.47
CA LEU A 625 -27.39 1.36 16.34
C LEU A 625 -26.68 1.56 17.68
N GLN A 626 -27.37 1.56 18.82
CA GLN A 626 -26.73 1.70 20.12
C GLN A 626 -26.04 0.41 20.60
N ALA A 627 -26.29 -0.72 19.93
CA ALA A 627 -25.58 -1.97 20.20
C ALA A 627 -24.10 -1.84 19.79
N PRO A 628 -23.13 -2.10 20.70
CA PRO A 628 -21.70 -1.96 20.40
C PRO A 628 -21.23 -2.77 19.19
N GLU A 629 -21.84 -3.94 18.97
CA GLU A 629 -21.54 -4.83 17.85
C GLU A 629 -21.92 -4.21 16.49
N GLN A 630 -23.01 -3.44 16.44
CA GLN A 630 -23.47 -2.77 15.22
C GLN A 630 -22.59 -1.57 14.88
N LEU A 631 -22.18 -0.79 15.88
CA LEU A 631 -21.23 0.31 15.68
C LEU A 631 -19.88 -0.18 15.18
N HIS A 632 -19.35 -1.26 15.75
CA HIS A 632 -18.09 -1.84 15.28
C HIS A 632 -18.19 -2.38 13.84
N GLN A 633 -19.33 -2.97 13.49
CA GLN A 633 -19.59 -3.40 12.12
C GLN A 633 -19.64 -2.20 11.15
N LEU A 634 -20.27 -1.08 11.55
CA LEU A 634 -20.34 0.15 10.77
C LEU A 634 -18.96 0.79 10.58
N GLU A 635 -18.14 0.84 11.63
CA GLU A 635 -16.73 1.26 11.56
C GLU A 635 -15.94 0.39 10.58
N THR A 636 -16.16 -0.93 10.59
CA THR A 636 -15.50 -1.84 9.64
C THR A 636 -15.90 -1.53 8.20
N PHE A 637 -17.17 -1.24 7.94
CA PHE A 637 -17.66 -0.82 6.60
C PHE A 637 -17.06 0.54 6.20
N ALA A 638 -16.98 1.49 7.12
CA ALA A 638 -16.36 2.80 6.89
C ALA A 638 -14.87 2.66 6.53
N ASN A 639 -14.12 1.84 7.26
CA ASN A 639 -12.70 1.59 6.99
C ASN A 639 -12.48 0.87 5.64
N GLN A 640 -13.31 -0.12 5.30
CA GLN A 640 -13.24 -0.77 3.98
C GLN A 640 -13.53 0.22 2.84
N THR A 641 -14.49 1.13 3.05
CA THR A 641 -14.81 2.20 2.10
C THR A 641 -13.66 3.19 1.95
N ALA A 642 -13.03 3.59 3.07
CA ALA A 642 -11.88 4.49 3.09
C ALA A 642 -10.69 3.89 2.32
N LEU A 643 -10.35 2.63 2.58
CA LEU A 643 -9.26 1.94 1.88
C LEU A 643 -9.51 1.82 0.38
N ALA A 644 -10.75 1.50 -0.01
CA ALA A 644 -11.11 1.40 -1.43
C ALA A 644 -11.06 2.78 -2.12
N LEU A 645 -11.48 3.84 -1.43
CA LEU A 645 -11.39 5.22 -1.91
C LEU A 645 -9.93 5.67 -2.09
N GLU A 646 -9.06 5.39 -1.10
CA GLU A 646 -7.62 5.67 -1.17
C GLU A 646 -6.97 5.00 -2.39
N ARG A 647 -7.22 3.69 -2.54
CA ARG A 647 -6.70 2.92 -3.67
C ARG A 647 -7.16 3.50 -5.01
N THR A 648 -8.41 3.95 -5.10
CA THR A 648 -8.98 4.52 -6.32
C THR A 648 -8.33 5.86 -6.65
N ARG A 649 -8.19 6.76 -5.66
CA ARG A 649 -7.51 8.06 -5.83
C ARG A 649 -6.04 7.90 -6.21
N LEU A 650 -5.32 6.97 -5.56
CA LEU A 650 -3.93 6.67 -5.88
C LEU A 650 -3.78 6.11 -7.30
N ALA A 651 -4.69 5.25 -7.75
CA ALA A 651 -4.69 4.73 -9.11
C ALA A 651 -4.96 5.83 -10.16
N GLU A 652 -5.90 6.73 -9.89
CA GLU A 652 -6.19 7.89 -10.76
C GLU A 652 -4.98 8.84 -10.84
N ALA A 653 -4.36 9.17 -9.70
CA ALA A 653 -3.17 10.02 -9.64
C ALA A 653 -1.96 9.39 -10.37
N ALA A 654 -1.75 8.08 -10.21
CA ALA A 654 -0.67 7.36 -10.90
C ALA A 654 -0.88 7.35 -12.42
N GLN A 655 -2.12 7.15 -12.88
CA GLN A 655 -2.46 7.18 -14.29
C GLN A 655 -2.19 8.57 -14.90
N GLU A 656 -2.58 9.63 -14.20
CA GLU A 656 -2.36 11.01 -14.66
C GLU A 656 -0.86 11.38 -14.68
N ALA A 657 -0.10 10.93 -13.68
CA ALA A 657 1.34 11.10 -13.64
C ALA A 657 2.05 10.36 -14.80
N GLN A 658 1.59 9.14 -15.13
CA GLN A 658 2.12 8.37 -16.26
C GLN A 658 1.86 9.07 -17.60
N ILE A 659 0.64 9.55 -17.82
CA ILE A 659 0.29 10.31 -19.04
C ILE A 659 1.18 11.57 -19.18
N ARG A 660 1.38 12.30 -18.07
CA ARG A 660 2.28 13.46 -18.06
C ARG A 660 3.74 13.09 -18.34
N ALA A 661 4.24 12.01 -17.74
CA ALA A 661 5.61 11.55 -17.95
C ALA A 661 5.87 11.10 -19.39
N GLU A 662 4.90 10.43 -20.03
CA GLU A 662 4.97 10.06 -21.45
C GLU A 662 5.00 11.28 -22.35
N ALA A 663 4.13 12.27 -22.09
CA ALA A 663 4.12 13.53 -22.85
C ALA A 663 5.46 14.28 -22.76
N GLU A 664 6.07 14.34 -21.57
CA GLU A 664 7.36 15.02 -21.39
C GLU A 664 8.53 14.27 -22.04
N ARG A 665 8.50 12.92 -22.02
CA ARG A 665 9.50 12.09 -22.73
C ARG A 665 9.42 12.27 -24.23
N LEU A 666 8.21 12.29 -24.79
CA LEU A 666 7.97 12.59 -26.20
C LEU A 666 8.53 13.97 -26.55
N ARG A 667 8.14 15.02 -25.80
CA ARG A 667 8.64 16.39 -25.99
C ARG A 667 10.17 16.48 -25.95
N SER A 668 10.81 15.84 -24.97
CA SER A 668 12.27 15.85 -24.80
C SER A 668 12.99 15.14 -25.96
N SER A 669 12.46 14.01 -26.41
CA SER A 669 13.02 13.25 -27.54
C SER A 669 12.96 14.05 -28.85
N LEU A 670 11.84 14.75 -29.07
CA LEU A 670 11.65 15.63 -30.22
C LEU A 670 12.67 16.79 -30.22
N LEU A 671 12.82 17.50 -29.10
CA LEU A 671 13.77 18.61 -28.99
C LEU A 671 15.22 18.16 -29.21
N SER A 672 15.58 16.97 -28.73
CA SER A 672 16.92 16.40 -28.94
C SER A 672 17.19 16.10 -30.42
N SER A 673 16.21 15.52 -31.13
CA SER A 673 16.35 15.24 -32.57
C SER A 673 16.50 16.50 -33.40
N VAL A 674 15.66 17.52 -33.14
CA VAL A 674 15.72 18.81 -33.84
C VAL A 674 17.07 19.51 -33.60
N SER A 675 17.56 19.49 -32.37
CA SER A 675 18.86 20.09 -32.02
C SER A 675 20.03 19.43 -32.76
N HIS A 676 19.98 18.11 -32.94
CA HIS A 676 20.99 17.37 -33.69
C HIS A 676 21.00 17.74 -35.19
N ASP A 677 19.81 17.82 -35.79
CA ASP A 677 19.64 18.11 -37.21
C ASP A 677 19.98 19.55 -37.58
N LEU A 678 19.88 20.50 -36.65
CA LEU A 678 20.36 21.88 -36.80
C LEU A 678 21.89 21.99 -36.61
N ARG A 679 22.49 21.22 -35.70
CA ARG A 679 23.92 21.30 -35.39
C ARG A 679 24.80 20.86 -36.56
N THR A 680 24.37 19.86 -37.32
CA THR A 680 25.13 19.29 -38.44
C THR A 680 25.42 20.31 -39.56
N PRO A 681 24.42 20.98 -40.17
CA PRO A 681 24.66 22.02 -41.18
C PRO A 681 25.42 23.22 -40.59
N LEU A 682 25.15 23.61 -39.34
CA LEU A 682 25.82 24.73 -38.69
C LEU A 682 27.34 24.48 -38.50
N ALA A 683 27.71 23.24 -38.15
CA ALA A 683 29.11 22.84 -38.03
C ALA A 683 29.84 22.89 -39.39
N ALA A 684 29.16 22.46 -40.47
CA ALA A 684 29.71 22.54 -41.83
C ALA A 684 29.92 23.99 -42.28
N ILE A 685 28.92 24.86 -42.07
CA ILE A 685 28.99 26.30 -42.33
C ILE A 685 30.16 26.93 -41.58
N THR A 686 30.30 26.64 -40.28
CA THR A 686 31.36 27.22 -39.45
C THR A 686 32.74 26.70 -39.85
N GLY A 687 32.87 25.41 -40.18
CA GLY A 687 34.13 24.82 -40.65
C GLY A 687 34.59 25.39 -41.99
N ALA A 688 33.67 25.52 -42.96
CA ALA A 688 33.97 26.12 -44.26
C ALA A 688 34.30 27.61 -44.15
N ALA A 689 33.56 28.38 -43.35
CA ALA A 689 33.83 29.79 -43.10
C ALA A 689 35.18 30.03 -42.40
N SER A 690 35.52 29.19 -41.39
CA SER A 690 36.81 29.30 -40.69
C SER A 690 37.98 28.98 -41.63
N SER A 691 37.84 27.96 -42.48
CA SER A 691 38.84 27.59 -43.47
C SER A 691 39.09 28.72 -44.49
N LEU A 692 38.04 29.42 -44.92
CA LEU A 692 38.14 30.60 -45.79
C LEU A 692 38.79 31.81 -45.10
N LEU A 693 38.55 32.00 -43.79
CA LEU A 693 39.12 33.11 -43.01
C LEU A 693 40.61 32.90 -42.68
N GLU A 694 41.05 31.67 -42.44
CA GLU A 694 42.44 31.35 -42.11
C GLU A 694 43.34 31.14 -43.35
N GLY A 695 42.74 30.85 -44.50
CA GLY A 695 43.43 30.32 -45.68
C GLY A 695 43.97 31.31 -46.73
N ASP A 696 44.13 32.60 -46.41
CA ASP A 696 44.35 33.68 -47.40
C ASP A 696 45.70 33.63 -48.18
N LYS A 697 46.52 32.59 -47.98
CA LYS A 697 47.76 32.33 -48.76
C LYS A 697 47.94 30.88 -49.25
N ILE A 698 47.01 29.96 -48.98
CA ILE A 698 47.21 28.51 -49.21
C ILE A 698 46.08 27.87 -50.04
N LEU A 699 44.88 28.46 -50.07
CA LEU A 699 43.76 27.91 -50.84
C LEU A 699 43.83 28.36 -52.30
N ASP A 700 43.72 27.40 -53.22
CA ASP A 700 43.52 27.71 -54.64
C ASP A 700 42.08 28.21 -54.90
N ASP A 701 41.88 28.88 -56.04
CA ASP A 701 40.58 29.46 -56.39
C ASP A 701 39.48 28.40 -56.51
N GLN A 702 39.85 27.16 -56.85
CA GLN A 702 38.94 26.03 -56.95
C GLN A 702 38.41 25.61 -55.57
N THR A 703 39.30 25.39 -54.59
CA THR A 703 38.89 25.03 -53.21
C THR A 703 38.12 26.18 -52.55
N ARG A 704 38.49 27.44 -52.82
CA ARG A 704 37.74 28.61 -52.35
C ARG A 704 36.30 28.60 -52.86
N LYS A 705 36.10 28.28 -54.14
CA LYS A 705 34.77 28.17 -54.75
C LYS A 705 33.97 27.01 -54.17
N GLU A 706 34.58 25.85 -53.97
CA GLU A 706 33.92 24.68 -53.37
C GLU A 706 33.46 24.94 -51.92
N LEU A 707 34.28 25.64 -51.12
CA LEU A 707 33.91 26.03 -49.75
C LEU A 707 32.75 27.05 -49.73
N LEU A 708 32.73 28.00 -50.67
CA LEU A 708 31.63 28.97 -50.81
C LEU A 708 30.34 28.31 -51.29
N GLU A 709 30.41 27.37 -52.23
CA GLU A 709 29.27 26.58 -52.69
C GLU A 709 28.70 25.73 -51.54
N SER A 710 29.57 25.04 -50.79
CA SER A 710 29.16 24.26 -49.61
C SER A 710 28.49 25.13 -48.52
N LEU A 711 29.00 26.34 -48.28
CA LEU A 711 28.40 27.32 -47.38
C LEU A 711 26.97 27.70 -47.81
N SER A 712 26.80 28.01 -49.10
CA SER A 712 25.49 28.39 -49.65
C SER A 712 24.50 27.24 -49.54
N GLU A 713 24.92 26.02 -49.89
CA GLU A 713 24.07 24.83 -49.86
C GLU A 713 23.62 24.46 -48.44
N GLU A 714 24.53 24.47 -47.46
CA GLU A 714 24.18 24.16 -46.07
C GLU A 714 23.36 25.28 -45.41
N ALA A 715 23.57 26.55 -45.79
CA ALA A 715 22.75 27.68 -45.33
C ALA A 715 21.31 27.60 -45.85
N GLU A 716 21.14 27.32 -47.15
CA GLU A 716 19.81 27.09 -47.74
C GLU A 716 19.13 25.86 -47.11
N ARG A 717 19.90 24.81 -46.83
CA ARG A 717 19.40 23.61 -46.17
C ARG A 717 18.93 23.90 -44.75
N LEU A 718 19.68 24.66 -43.97
CA LEU A 718 19.29 25.10 -42.64
C LEU A 718 18.00 25.94 -42.69
N ASN A 719 17.91 26.86 -43.64
CA ASN A 719 16.73 27.71 -43.82
C ASN A 719 15.47 26.89 -44.14
N ARG A 720 15.58 25.89 -45.04
CA ARG A 720 14.50 24.93 -45.31
C ARG A 720 14.07 24.17 -44.04
N LEU A 721 15.03 23.74 -43.22
CA LEU A 721 14.75 22.98 -42.00
C LEU A 721 14.03 23.83 -40.94
N VAL A 722 14.41 25.10 -40.79
CA VAL A 722 13.73 26.06 -39.91
C VAL A 722 12.31 26.37 -40.39
N ASN A 723 12.13 26.60 -41.70
CA ASN A 723 10.79 26.87 -42.26
C ASN A 723 9.85 25.67 -42.06
N ASN A 724 10.32 24.45 -42.31
CA ASN A 724 9.54 23.23 -42.07
C ASN A 724 9.14 23.09 -40.59
N LEU A 725 10.01 23.47 -39.65
CA LEU A 725 9.67 23.48 -38.22
C LEU A 725 8.60 24.52 -37.89
N LEU A 726 8.71 25.73 -38.43
CA LEU A 726 7.72 26.79 -38.22
C LEU A 726 6.36 26.42 -38.79
N GLU A 727 6.31 25.82 -39.98
CA GLU A 727 5.07 25.31 -40.55
C GLU A 727 4.45 24.21 -39.70
N MET A 728 5.27 23.28 -39.20
CA MET A 728 4.80 22.24 -38.29
C MET A 728 4.14 22.81 -37.04
N THR A 729 4.75 23.83 -36.42
CA THR A 729 4.15 24.50 -35.24
C THR A 729 2.84 25.20 -35.56
N ARG A 730 2.66 25.72 -36.78
CA ARG A 730 1.40 26.34 -37.23
C ARG A 730 0.30 25.30 -37.46
N VAL A 731 0.66 24.14 -38.03
CA VAL A 731 -0.25 23.01 -38.18
C VAL A 731 -0.69 22.48 -36.80
N GLU A 732 0.24 22.26 -35.86
CA GLU A 732 -0.07 21.72 -34.53
C GLU A 732 -0.92 22.64 -33.66
N SER A 733 -0.70 23.94 -33.76
CA SER A 733 -1.51 24.93 -33.03
C SER A 733 -2.88 25.18 -33.68
N GLY A 734 -3.19 24.54 -34.81
CA GLY A 734 -4.39 24.80 -35.59
C GLY A 734 -4.46 26.22 -36.15
N THR A 735 -3.33 26.93 -36.21
CA THR A 735 -3.26 28.33 -36.67
C THR A 735 -3.00 28.48 -38.16
N LEU A 736 -2.76 27.37 -38.89
CA LEU A 736 -2.64 27.36 -40.34
C LEU A 736 -3.98 27.79 -40.98
N ARG A 737 -4.05 29.05 -41.43
CA ARG A 737 -5.21 29.59 -42.16
C ARG A 737 -4.96 29.49 -43.66
N VAL A 738 -5.74 28.65 -44.34
CA VAL A 738 -5.70 28.45 -45.79
C VAL A 738 -6.56 29.52 -46.47
N ARG A 739 -6.01 30.23 -47.46
CA ARG A 739 -6.75 31.18 -48.28
C ARG A 739 -7.06 30.54 -49.64
N LYS A 740 -8.29 30.04 -49.79
CA LYS A 740 -8.70 29.33 -51.00
C LYS A 740 -9.17 30.31 -52.07
N GLU A 741 -8.51 30.28 -53.22
CA GLU A 741 -8.92 30.95 -54.45
C GLU A 741 -8.99 29.92 -55.59
N TRP A 742 -9.66 30.26 -56.69
CA TRP A 742 -9.88 29.33 -57.80
C TRP A 742 -8.72 29.39 -58.79
N TYR A 743 -7.96 28.29 -58.88
CA TYR A 743 -6.79 28.19 -59.77
C TYR A 743 -6.94 27.03 -60.77
N PRO A 744 -6.39 27.17 -61.99
CA PRO A 744 -6.13 26.03 -62.86
C PRO A 744 -5.04 25.14 -62.24
N LEU A 745 -5.28 23.84 -62.15
CA LEU A 745 -4.32 22.92 -61.56
C LEU A 745 -3.01 22.88 -62.37
N GLU A 746 -3.09 23.08 -63.68
CA GLU A 746 -1.96 23.13 -64.60
C GLU A 746 -0.95 24.23 -64.25
N GLU A 747 -1.43 25.39 -63.78
CA GLU A 747 -0.56 26.51 -63.40
C GLU A 747 0.27 26.17 -62.16
N VAL A 748 -0.36 25.58 -61.14
CA VAL A 748 0.32 25.22 -59.89
C VAL A 748 1.30 24.06 -60.10
N VAL A 749 0.92 23.07 -60.92
CA VAL A 749 1.84 21.99 -61.32
C VAL A 749 3.01 22.54 -62.15
N GLY A 750 2.74 23.47 -63.07
CA GLY A 750 3.77 24.15 -63.87
C GLY A 750 4.74 24.95 -63.01
N ALA A 751 4.25 25.70 -62.01
CA ALA A 751 5.06 26.46 -61.07
C ALA A 751 5.99 25.55 -60.25
N ALA A 752 5.46 24.46 -59.71
CA ALA A 752 6.24 23.48 -58.94
C ALA A 752 7.35 22.82 -59.80
N LEU A 753 7.03 22.43 -61.04
CA LEU A 753 8.01 21.89 -62.00
C LEU A 753 9.08 22.93 -62.37
N GLY A 754 8.68 24.20 -62.55
CA GLY A 754 9.58 25.31 -62.83
C GLY A 754 10.61 25.53 -61.71
N ARG A 755 10.19 25.48 -60.44
CA ARG A 755 11.11 25.58 -59.30
C ARG A 755 12.08 24.41 -59.21
N LEU A 756 11.67 23.23 -59.67
CA LEU A 756 12.48 22.01 -59.69
C LEU A 756 13.20 21.77 -61.03
N ALA A 757 13.23 22.76 -61.94
CA ALA A 757 13.81 22.59 -63.27
C ALA A 757 15.30 22.17 -63.28
N LYS A 758 16.09 22.63 -62.30
CA LYS A 758 17.51 22.26 -62.17
C LYS A 758 17.68 20.79 -61.75
N PRO A 759 17.08 20.30 -60.63
CA PRO A 759 17.17 18.89 -60.24
C PRO A 759 16.38 17.92 -61.16
N LEU A 760 15.44 18.40 -61.98
CA LEU A 760 14.69 17.57 -62.94
C LEU A 760 15.31 17.55 -64.35
N ARG A 761 16.40 18.28 -64.61
CA ARG A 761 16.93 18.51 -65.97
C ARG A 761 17.17 17.22 -66.77
N ASP A 762 17.72 16.19 -66.14
CA ASP A 762 18.11 14.94 -66.80
C ASP A 762 17.07 13.81 -66.61
N ARG A 763 15.90 14.14 -66.06
CA ARG A 763 14.88 13.17 -65.67
C ARG A 763 13.59 13.32 -66.49
N PRO A 764 13.06 12.24 -67.09
CA PRO A 764 11.81 12.31 -67.84
C PRO A 764 10.61 12.50 -66.89
N VAL A 765 9.87 13.60 -67.05
CA VAL A 765 8.61 13.88 -66.33
C VAL A 765 7.44 13.85 -67.31
N SER A 766 6.46 12.99 -67.06
CA SER A 766 5.23 12.90 -67.84
C SER A 766 4.06 13.52 -67.06
N THR A 767 3.37 14.49 -67.66
CA THR A 767 2.15 15.08 -67.10
C THR A 767 0.93 14.60 -67.88
N ARG A 768 -0.09 14.12 -67.16
CA ARG A 768 -1.40 13.73 -67.68
C ARG A 768 -2.48 14.53 -66.97
N LEU A 769 -2.65 15.77 -67.43
CA LEU A 769 -3.67 16.72 -66.95
C LEU A 769 -4.67 16.96 -68.08
N PRO A 770 -5.88 16.36 -68.04
CA PRO A 770 -6.89 16.56 -69.08
C PRO A 770 -7.35 18.03 -69.16
N ALA A 771 -7.49 18.59 -70.36
CA ALA A 771 -7.92 19.98 -70.57
C ALA A 771 -9.34 20.32 -70.02
N GLY A 772 -10.12 19.30 -69.62
CA GLY A 772 -11.45 19.46 -69.02
C GLY A 772 -11.47 19.42 -67.49
N LEU A 773 -10.32 19.59 -66.82
CA LEU A 773 -10.27 19.68 -65.35
C LEU A 773 -10.94 20.99 -64.87
N PRO A 774 -11.77 20.94 -63.82
CA PRO A 774 -12.36 22.15 -63.25
C PRO A 774 -11.29 22.96 -62.50
N LEU A 775 -11.52 24.27 -62.37
CA LEU A 775 -10.76 25.10 -61.43
C LEU A 775 -10.89 24.52 -60.02
N VAL A 776 -9.80 24.56 -59.25
CA VAL A 776 -9.75 24.01 -57.89
C VAL A 776 -9.66 25.15 -56.85
N PRO A 777 -10.44 25.11 -55.75
CA PRO A 777 -10.39 26.13 -54.69
C PRO A 777 -9.26 25.83 -53.70
N ILE A 778 -8.10 26.43 -53.91
CA ILE A 778 -6.84 26.11 -53.22
C ILE A 778 -6.07 27.36 -52.80
N ASP A 779 -5.17 27.21 -51.84
CA ASP A 779 -4.08 28.16 -51.59
C ASP A 779 -2.90 27.71 -52.47
N ASP A 780 -2.58 28.49 -53.50
CA ASP A 780 -1.61 28.14 -54.53
C ASP A 780 -0.21 27.92 -53.96
N VAL A 781 0.22 28.77 -53.02
CA VAL A 781 1.53 28.67 -52.37
C VAL A 781 1.65 27.39 -51.54
N LEU A 782 0.62 27.08 -50.74
CA LEU A 782 0.62 25.86 -49.92
C LEU A 782 0.50 24.59 -50.77
N LEU A 783 -0.28 24.61 -51.85
CA LEU A 783 -0.39 23.46 -52.73
C LEU A 783 0.89 23.25 -53.56
N GLU A 784 1.49 24.33 -54.07
CA GLU A 784 2.80 24.28 -54.73
C GLU A 784 3.84 23.65 -53.81
N GLN A 785 3.80 23.98 -52.52
CA GLN A 785 4.66 23.38 -51.52
C GLN A 785 4.42 21.87 -51.31
N VAL A 786 3.16 21.41 -51.32
CA VAL A 786 2.83 19.98 -51.30
C VAL A 786 3.45 19.27 -52.51
N LEU A 787 3.29 19.84 -53.70
CA LEU A 787 3.85 19.29 -54.95
C LEU A 787 5.39 19.25 -54.90
N ILE A 788 6.03 20.33 -54.47
CA ILE A 788 7.50 20.39 -54.34
C ILE A 788 7.99 19.33 -53.35
N ASN A 789 7.35 19.18 -52.19
CA ASN A 789 7.75 18.19 -51.19
C ASN A 789 7.62 16.76 -51.71
N LEU A 790 6.55 16.44 -52.43
CA LEU A 790 6.34 15.11 -53.02
C LEU A 790 7.32 14.83 -54.17
N LEU A 791 7.57 15.80 -55.04
CA LEU A 791 8.52 15.68 -56.15
C LEU A 791 9.97 15.61 -55.66
N ASP A 792 10.37 16.42 -54.69
CA ASP A 792 11.68 16.38 -54.04
C ASP A 792 11.91 15.04 -53.33
N ASN A 793 10.86 14.49 -52.70
CA ASN A 793 10.92 13.14 -52.13
C ASN A 793 11.15 12.09 -53.21
N ALA A 794 10.41 12.14 -54.32
CA ALA A 794 10.60 11.24 -55.45
C ALA A 794 12.01 11.36 -56.05
N ILE A 795 12.55 12.58 -56.18
CA ILE A 795 13.90 12.84 -56.70
C ILE A 795 14.96 12.19 -55.82
N LYS A 796 14.85 12.33 -54.49
CA LYS A 796 15.82 11.80 -53.51
C LYS A 796 15.82 10.28 -53.40
N HIS A 797 14.69 9.65 -53.69
CA HIS A 797 14.45 8.25 -53.42
C HIS A 797 14.39 7.36 -54.67
N THR A 798 14.66 7.94 -55.85
CA THR A 798 14.73 7.22 -57.13
C THR A 798 16.03 7.54 -57.89
N PRO A 799 16.56 6.61 -58.71
CA PRO A 799 17.74 6.84 -59.56
C PRO A 799 17.51 7.94 -60.60
N ASP A 800 18.53 8.73 -60.95
CA ASP A 800 18.42 9.97 -61.75
C ASP A 800 17.72 9.80 -63.12
N ASP A 801 17.77 8.61 -63.72
CA ASP A 801 17.13 8.25 -65.00
C ASP A 801 15.68 7.73 -64.87
N SER A 802 15.19 7.54 -63.64
CA SER A 802 13.85 7.03 -63.36
C SER A 802 12.77 8.06 -63.72
N PRO A 803 11.72 7.68 -64.48
CA PRO A 803 10.64 8.59 -64.84
C PRO A 803 9.77 8.96 -63.65
N LEU A 804 9.23 10.18 -63.68
CA LEU A 804 8.17 10.66 -62.78
C LEU A 804 6.90 10.91 -63.56
N GLU A 805 5.76 10.48 -63.02
CA GLU A 805 4.45 10.60 -63.64
C GLU A 805 3.56 11.46 -62.74
N ILE A 806 2.99 12.53 -63.28
CA ILE A 806 1.98 13.37 -62.60
C ILE A 806 0.66 13.21 -63.35
N ALA A 807 -0.39 12.79 -62.67
CA ALA A 807 -1.72 12.64 -63.26
C ALA A 807 -2.78 13.30 -62.39
N ALA A 808 -3.84 13.81 -63.00
CA ALA A 808 -5.01 14.28 -62.26
C ALA A 808 -6.31 13.88 -62.96
N TRP A 809 -7.33 13.56 -62.16
CA TRP A 809 -8.67 13.22 -62.64
C TRP A 809 -9.74 13.67 -61.65
N THR A 810 -10.96 13.87 -62.14
CA THR A 810 -12.11 14.23 -61.31
C THR A 810 -12.73 12.97 -60.70
N GLU A 811 -12.93 12.93 -59.39
CA GLU A 811 -13.50 11.80 -58.66
C GLU A 811 -14.34 12.29 -57.47
N GLN A 812 -15.56 11.78 -57.33
CA GLN A 812 -16.47 12.03 -56.18
C GLN A 812 -16.48 13.47 -55.63
N GLY A 813 -16.81 14.47 -56.46
CA GLY A 813 -16.95 15.86 -56.00
C GLY A 813 -15.62 16.58 -55.70
N GLY A 814 -14.49 16.02 -56.13
CA GLY A 814 -13.16 16.60 -56.00
C GLY A 814 -12.26 16.29 -57.20
N VAL A 815 -11.05 16.84 -57.18
CA VAL A 815 -9.95 16.49 -58.09
C VAL A 815 -8.92 15.67 -57.33
N THR A 816 -8.59 14.49 -57.83
CA THR A 816 -7.51 13.65 -57.31
C THR A 816 -6.25 13.89 -58.12
N VAL A 817 -5.13 14.11 -57.44
CA VAL A 817 -3.79 14.27 -58.05
C VAL A 817 -2.91 13.12 -57.59
N GLU A 818 -2.20 12.51 -58.53
CA GLU A 818 -1.25 11.43 -58.32
C GLU A 818 0.14 11.87 -58.75
N ILE A 819 1.13 11.63 -57.89
CA ILE A 819 2.56 11.74 -58.19
C ILE A 819 3.15 10.35 -58.00
N ALA A 820 3.64 9.77 -59.09
CA ALA A 820 4.10 8.40 -59.12
C ALA A 820 5.55 8.30 -59.58
N ASP A 821 6.34 7.51 -58.87
CA ASP A 821 7.74 7.22 -59.15
C ASP A 821 7.97 5.74 -59.50
N ARG A 822 9.23 5.36 -59.77
CA ARG A 822 9.67 3.96 -59.98
C ARG A 822 10.79 3.54 -59.01
N GLY A 823 10.73 4.06 -57.80
CA GLY A 823 11.67 3.78 -56.72
C GLY A 823 11.53 2.38 -56.09
N PRO A 824 12.22 2.15 -54.96
CA PRO A 824 12.18 0.86 -54.26
C PRO A 824 10.83 0.52 -53.62
N GLY A 825 9.88 1.47 -53.57
CA GLY A 825 8.60 1.29 -52.89
C GLY A 825 8.66 1.56 -51.39
N LEU A 826 7.50 1.50 -50.73
CA LEU A 826 7.33 1.52 -49.27
C LEU A 826 7.34 0.10 -48.70
N THR A 827 7.82 -0.06 -47.48
CA THR A 827 7.68 -1.33 -46.75
C THR A 827 6.20 -1.60 -46.45
N PRO A 828 5.68 -2.84 -46.59
CA PRO A 828 4.29 -3.14 -46.27
C PRO A 828 3.93 -2.76 -44.82
N GLY A 829 2.88 -1.95 -44.64
CA GLY A 829 2.48 -1.38 -43.35
C GLY A 829 3.00 0.04 -43.07
N ASP A 830 3.90 0.57 -43.91
CA ASP A 830 4.39 1.95 -43.80
C ASP A 830 3.53 2.95 -44.59
N GLU A 831 2.55 2.51 -45.39
CA GLU A 831 1.76 3.37 -46.28
C GLU A 831 1.05 4.52 -45.55
N GLU A 832 0.61 4.29 -44.31
CA GLU A 832 0.03 5.36 -43.47
C GLU A 832 1.08 6.05 -42.59
N ARG A 833 2.13 5.32 -42.18
CA ARG A 833 3.17 5.77 -41.25
C ARG A 833 4.19 6.71 -41.89
N VAL A 834 4.35 6.69 -43.21
CA VAL A 834 5.23 7.63 -43.93
C VAL A 834 4.87 9.10 -43.74
N PHE A 835 3.63 9.37 -43.34
CA PHE A 835 3.16 10.71 -43.00
C PHE A 835 3.22 11.01 -41.50
N ASP A 836 3.64 10.05 -40.66
CA ASP A 836 3.87 10.28 -39.24
C ASP A 836 5.10 11.18 -39.05
N LYS A 837 5.04 12.02 -38.02
CA LYS A 837 6.06 13.00 -37.71
C LYS A 837 7.40 12.30 -37.43
N PHE A 838 8.46 12.75 -38.09
CA PHE A 838 9.83 12.23 -37.91
C PHE A 838 9.98 10.75 -38.29
N TYR A 839 8.97 10.15 -38.93
CA TYR A 839 9.05 8.76 -39.38
C TYR A 839 9.98 8.64 -40.59
N ARG A 840 10.79 7.58 -40.60
CA ARG A 840 11.74 7.27 -41.66
C ARG A 840 11.70 5.77 -41.91
N SER A 841 11.49 5.35 -43.15
CA SER A 841 11.45 3.92 -43.45
C SER A 841 12.87 3.33 -43.29
N PRO A 842 13.04 2.26 -42.49
CA PRO A 842 14.34 1.68 -42.19
C PRO A 842 14.97 1.08 -43.46
N GLY A 843 16.14 1.61 -43.86
CA GLY A 843 16.92 1.11 -45.01
C GLY A 843 17.34 2.19 -46.02
N LEU A 844 16.69 3.36 -46.05
CA LEU A 844 17.07 4.45 -46.96
C LEU A 844 18.00 5.48 -46.29
N ARG A 845 19.25 5.54 -46.75
CA ARG A 845 20.29 6.51 -46.31
C ARG A 845 20.08 7.93 -46.87
N SER A 846 18.86 8.45 -46.88
CA SER A 846 18.60 9.83 -47.33
C SER A 846 18.75 10.84 -46.18
N ARG A 847 19.17 12.08 -46.47
CA ARG A 847 19.31 13.19 -45.50
C ARG A 847 18.03 14.04 -45.48
N GLY A 848 17.17 13.89 -44.46
CA GLY A 848 15.95 14.71 -44.29
C GLY A 848 15.26 14.48 -42.93
N ALA A 849 14.63 15.52 -42.38
CA ALA A 849 14.09 15.57 -41.01
C ALA A 849 12.79 14.74 -40.78
N GLY A 850 12.27 14.04 -41.81
CA GLY A 850 11.02 13.28 -41.68
C GLY A 850 9.77 14.13 -41.46
N LEU A 851 9.81 15.42 -41.83
CA LEU A 851 8.71 16.37 -41.63
C LEU A 851 7.92 16.68 -42.90
N GLY A 852 8.51 16.49 -44.09
CA GLY A 852 7.90 16.93 -45.36
C GLY A 852 6.52 16.31 -45.63
N LEU A 853 6.40 14.98 -45.51
CA LEU A 853 5.14 14.29 -45.74
C LEU A 853 4.08 14.59 -44.65
N ALA A 854 4.51 14.79 -43.39
CA ALA A 854 3.61 15.20 -42.32
C ALA A 854 3.03 16.61 -42.56
N ILE A 855 3.85 17.54 -43.09
CA ILE A 855 3.40 18.87 -43.52
C ILE A 855 2.42 18.75 -44.68
N CYS A 856 2.71 17.91 -45.68
CA CYS A 856 1.77 17.66 -46.79
C CYS A 856 0.40 17.19 -46.29
N ARG A 857 0.37 16.27 -45.30
CA ARG A 857 -0.88 15.83 -44.66
C ARG A 857 -1.61 16.98 -43.98
N GLY A 858 -0.92 17.78 -43.17
CA GLY A 858 -1.52 18.94 -42.49
C GLY A 858 -2.09 19.99 -43.46
N ILE A 859 -1.38 20.27 -44.57
CA ILE A 859 -1.86 21.20 -45.62
C ILE A 859 -3.10 20.63 -46.30
N MET A 860 -3.10 19.35 -46.69
CA MET A 860 -4.25 18.74 -47.37
C MET A 860 -5.48 18.65 -46.46
N GLU A 861 -5.29 18.30 -45.19
CA GLU A 861 -6.37 18.29 -44.19
C GLU A 861 -6.94 19.70 -43.96
N ALA A 862 -6.09 20.72 -43.91
CA ALA A 862 -6.54 22.12 -43.81
C ALA A 862 -7.30 22.60 -45.07
N HIS A 863 -7.00 22.02 -46.23
CA HIS A 863 -7.79 22.19 -47.46
C HIS A 863 -9.09 21.38 -47.47
N GLY A 864 -9.34 20.52 -46.48
CA GLY A 864 -10.50 19.61 -46.42
C GLY A 864 -10.34 18.37 -47.30
N GLY A 865 -9.14 18.12 -47.82
CA GLY A 865 -8.77 16.96 -48.62
C GLY A 865 -8.10 15.86 -47.79
N ARG A 866 -7.65 14.81 -48.48
CA ARG A 866 -6.87 13.70 -47.90
C ARG A 866 -5.62 13.48 -48.73
N ILE A 867 -4.54 12.98 -48.10
CA ILE A 867 -3.35 12.46 -48.77
C ILE A 867 -3.05 11.03 -48.31
N TRP A 868 -2.59 10.16 -49.21
CA TRP A 868 -2.17 8.79 -48.92
C TRP A 868 -1.11 8.31 -49.92
N ALA A 869 -0.50 7.15 -49.64
CA ALA A 869 0.53 6.54 -50.48
C ALA A 869 0.19 5.08 -50.78
N GLU A 870 0.51 4.61 -51.98
CA GLU A 870 0.31 3.23 -52.42
C GLU A 870 1.53 2.71 -53.17
N ASN A 871 1.88 1.44 -52.98
CA ASN A 871 2.90 0.78 -53.78
C ASN A 871 2.37 0.41 -55.17
N ARG A 872 3.17 0.67 -56.22
CA ARG A 872 2.79 0.38 -57.61
C ARG A 872 3.10 -1.08 -57.99
N GLN A 873 2.23 -1.65 -58.83
CA GLN A 873 2.53 -2.91 -59.51
C GLN A 873 3.64 -2.67 -60.55
N GLY A 874 4.84 -3.18 -60.30
CA GLY A 874 6.04 -2.97 -61.14
C GLY A 874 7.15 -2.15 -60.50
N GLY A 875 7.01 -1.74 -59.23
CA GLY A 875 8.00 -0.97 -58.47
C GLY A 875 7.67 0.53 -58.42
N GLY A 876 8.03 1.17 -57.30
CA GLY A 876 7.77 2.58 -57.02
C GLY A 876 6.55 2.86 -56.14
N VAL A 877 6.38 4.14 -55.80
CA VAL A 877 5.30 4.64 -54.95
C VAL A 877 4.42 5.60 -55.75
N ALA A 878 3.11 5.56 -55.49
CA ALA A 878 2.16 6.57 -55.93
C ALA A 878 1.63 7.33 -54.71
N PHE A 879 1.98 8.61 -54.61
CA PHE A 879 1.41 9.52 -53.63
C PHE A 879 0.17 10.17 -54.24
N ARG A 880 -0.97 10.08 -53.57
CA ARG A 880 -2.25 10.63 -54.03
C ARG A 880 -2.81 11.61 -53.02
N PHE A 881 -3.41 12.68 -53.51
CA PHE A 881 -4.19 13.57 -52.66
C PHE A 881 -5.46 14.08 -53.37
N THR A 882 -6.47 14.41 -52.58
CA THR A 882 -7.75 14.94 -53.07
C THR A 882 -7.91 16.41 -52.74
N ILE A 883 -8.44 17.17 -53.70
CA ILE A 883 -8.86 18.56 -53.51
C ILE A 883 -10.39 18.61 -53.62
N PRO A 884 -11.12 18.92 -52.54
CA PRO A 884 -12.57 19.01 -52.59
C PRO A 884 -13.02 20.26 -53.34
N LEU A 885 -13.96 20.11 -54.29
CA LEU A 885 -14.58 21.24 -55.00
C LEU A 885 -15.70 21.82 -54.13
N SER A 886 -15.35 22.71 -53.21
CA SER A 886 -16.30 23.36 -52.30
C SER A 886 -16.49 24.82 -52.70
N GLY A 887 -17.71 25.19 -53.14
CA GLY A 887 -18.06 26.54 -53.56
C GLY A 887 -18.44 26.63 -55.04
N THR A 888 -18.84 27.83 -55.49
CA THR A 888 -19.18 28.09 -56.90
C THR A 888 -17.93 28.60 -57.62
N PRO A 889 -17.44 27.92 -58.68
CA PRO A 889 -16.34 28.43 -59.49
C PRO A 889 -16.76 29.72 -60.21
N PRO A 890 -15.82 30.64 -60.50
CA PRO A 890 -16.11 31.78 -61.36
C PRO A 890 -16.51 31.28 -62.76
N GLU A 891 -17.57 31.87 -63.34
CA GLU A 891 -17.94 31.62 -64.74
C GLU A 891 -16.78 32.07 -65.63
N MET A 892 -16.19 31.14 -66.37
CA MET A 892 -15.24 31.50 -67.42
C MET A 892 -16.04 32.04 -68.61
N GLU A 893 -15.86 33.32 -68.94
CA GLU A 893 -16.30 33.84 -70.24
C GLU A 893 -15.53 33.06 -71.33
N GLU A 894 -16.26 32.31 -72.16
CA GLU A 894 -15.70 31.70 -73.37
C GLU A 894 -15.16 32.83 -74.26
N VAL A 895 -13.84 32.99 -74.26
CA VAL A 895 -13.16 33.78 -75.29
C VAL A 895 -13.07 32.88 -76.52
N ASP A 896 -13.95 33.13 -77.49
CA ASP A 896 -13.88 32.55 -78.84
C ASP A 896 -12.46 32.73 -79.41
N VAL A 897 -11.78 31.60 -79.69
CA VAL A 897 -10.63 31.53 -80.61
C VAL A 897 -10.80 30.34 -81.54
#